data_AF-A0A2L0F3Q1-F1
#
_entry.id   AF-A0A2L0F3Q1-F1
#
_cell.length_a   1.000
_cell.length_b   1.000
_cell.length_c   1.000
_cell.angle_alpha   90.00
_cell.angle_beta   90.00
_cell.angle_gamma   90.00
#
_symmetry.space_group_name_H-M   'P 1'
#
loop_
_entity.id
_entity.type
_entity.pdbx_description
1 polymer ?
#
loop_
_entity_poly.entity_id
_entity_poly.type
_entity_poly.pdbx_seq_one_letter_code
_entity_poly.pdbx_strand_id
1 'polypeptide(L)'
;MSPCPSEDALATWLEGQLPHDTAASIRGHVDGCADCRALIDARPRESDLGAPLPLSPLSTADRSGGSEPPPASSWSPPDAFDDFRVLRPLGRGGMGQVYLGHDEVLDRPVALKFVAADKPDPRTLERLRVEARAIARLQHPNVVAVFRVGAVRGRPYIAYELVEGEPLEQLPKPVPWATALRIALGLSRGLAAAHRRGVLHRDIKPANVMIATNGEVKLLDFGLAKLIDEPGAAADPGRRAAAGPPGARSSPPSFPADASAGTTAIAIMPDAFGATSTVNLTDGAMVMGTPLYLAPELWVGTAATPHSDVYALGLVVYELCAGRLPHAGLDVHAIASWVTARALPPLRSICPEVPEMLADIVDRCIQRAPEARFASAEEVQAALEETEALCRAFQIVRSGPASSGAPETDVDVVRASFERLAPRAEALVARFYERLFAREPALRGLFPPDMREQRMKLAATLQLVVDNLRAPDKLIEMLEALGHRHAGYDALPEHLDAVGRALLEALEELEGDAWGPAAARAWSGAYAQIAEAMRRGLEAGRRAIGATDASGAPSTTGAARRAYATTSAAETRFATSDDASLAYKVAGGGPVDLVLVQGWVTHVEAAWEQALTSQFFAELGAWARLVVLDQRGTGMSEREGAGAPAEQQAEDLRAVLDAAGVERAALVGVGAGFAPCALLAAAHPERTRALVAIGAAAQMSAWPGCLFGLTGEGADEAERALRSGWGEPLFLDRLAPSAAEDGAFRRFWASYLRLGASPSGAARMLRAHAALDLRPALGRVNAPALVLHRAGDRAVPAAAGRDLAGRIPGARHVELPGDDHLPFVGDPRPLIAELRSLLGVAAGGSAVSSLAPSTERAGADAASRR
;
A
#
# COMPACT_ATOMS: atom_id res chain seq x y z
N MET A 1 29.83 -17.63 42.61
CA MET A 1 30.29 -16.86 41.44
C MET A 1 29.06 -16.15 40.87
N SER A 2 29.23 -14.99 40.23
CA SER A 2 28.12 -14.40 39.44
C SER A 2 27.72 -15.36 38.32
N PRO A 3 26.45 -15.37 37.86
CA PRO A 3 26.08 -16.14 36.68
C PRO A 3 26.87 -15.68 35.46
N CYS A 4 27.07 -16.57 34.50
CA CYS A 4 27.68 -16.24 33.20
C CYS A 4 26.83 -15.18 32.48
N PRO A 5 27.44 -14.21 31.77
CA PRO A 5 26.70 -13.39 30.81
C PRO A 5 26.05 -14.26 29.74
N SER A 6 24.95 -13.80 29.14
CA SER A 6 24.37 -14.46 27.97
C SER A 6 25.34 -14.42 26.78
N GLU A 7 25.15 -15.34 25.83
CA GLU A 7 25.96 -15.39 24.61
C GLU A 7 25.83 -14.09 23.79
N ASP A 8 24.62 -13.50 23.73
CA ASP A 8 24.40 -12.15 23.18
C ASP A 8 25.28 -11.09 23.88
N ALA A 9 25.31 -11.09 25.21
CA ALA A 9 26.09 -10.11 25.97
C ALA A 9 27.61 -10.30 25.78
N LEU A 10 28.07 -11.54 25.55
CA LEU A 10 29.45 -11.83 25.17
C LEU A 10 29.76 -11.39 23.74
N ALA A 11 28.83 -11.57 22.79
CA ALA A 11 28.97 -11.11 21.41
C ALA A 11 29.03 -9.57 21.32
N THR A 12 28.04 -8.87 21.89
CA THR A 12 28.00 -7.39 21.93
C THR A 12 29.20 -6.78 22.68
N TRP A 13 29.78 -7.52 23.65
CA TRP A 13 31.02 -7.14 24.33
C TRP A 13 32.25 -7.28 23.42
N LEU A 14 32.39 -8.40 22.69
CA LEU A 14 33.47 -8.63 21.73
C LEU A 14 33.42 -7.63 20.55
N GLU A 15 32.22 -7.22 20.15
CA GLU A 15 31.98 -6.18 19.14
C GLU A 15 32.18 -4.74 19.66
N GLY A 16 32.47 -4.57 20.96
CA GLY A 16 32.80 -3.28 21.57
C GLY A 16 31.61 -2.34 21.77
N GLN A 17 30.37 -2.83 21.66
CA GLN A 17 29.15 -1.99 21.67
C GLN A 17 28.54 -1.78 23.07
N LEU A 18 29.12 -2.33 24.13
CA LEU A 18 28.61 -2.20 25.50
C LEU A 18 29.20 -0.98 26.24
N PRO A 19 28.43 -0.35 27.17
CA PRO A 19 28.93 0.68 28.06
C PRO A 19 30.15 0.21 28.87
N HIS A 20 31.09 1.13 29.11
CA HIS A 20 32.40 0.85 29.70
C HIS A 20 32.33 0.02 31.01
N ASP A 21 31.41 0.36 31.91
CA ASP A 21 31.30 -0.30 33.22
C ASP A 21 30.71 -1.72 33.11
N THR A 22 29.78 -1.93 32.17
CA THR A 22 29.28 -3.26 31.80
C THR A 22 30.38 -4.09 31.14
N ALA A 23 31.16 -3.48 30.25
CA ALA A 23 32.28 -4.13 29.57
C ALA A 23 33.44 -4.48 30.52
N ALA A 24 33.66 -3.69 31.57
CA ALA A 24 34.60 -4.01 32.64
C ALA A 24 34.11 -5.17 33.52
N SER A 25 32.81 -5.21 33.83
CA SER A 25 32.18 -6.30 34.58
C SER A 25 32.24 -7.64 33.83
N ILE A 26 31.92 -7.65 32.53
CA ILE A 26 32.03 -8.85 31.69
C ILE A 26 33.49 -9.29 31.56
N ARG A 27 34.45 -8.36 31.38
CA ARG A 27 35.88 -8.68 31.37
C ARG A 27 36.32 -9.40 32.65
N GLY A 28 36.01 -8.80 33.81
CA GLY A 28 36.33 -9.40 35.11
C GLY A 28 35.63 -10.74 35.37
N HIS A 29 34.44 -10.98 34.78
CA HIS A 29 33.82 -12.30 34.78
C HIS A 29 34.60 -13.29 33.91
N VAL A 30 34.91 -12.96 32.66
CA VAL A 30 35.67 -13.82 31.73
C VAL A 30 37.04 -14.18 32.29
N ASP A 31 37.73 -13.23 32.92
CA ASP A 31 39.02 -13.44 33.59
C ASP A 31 38.92 -14.34 34.83
N GLY A 32 37.73 -14.49 35.43
CA GLY A 32 37.43 -15.38 36.55
C GLY A 32 36.73 -16.71 36.20
N CYS A 33 36.11 -16.82 35.01
CA CYS A 33 35.28 -17.95 34.59
C CYS A 33 35.98 -18.80 33.53
N ALA A 34 36.06 -20.12 33.73
CA ALA A 34 36.67 -21.04 32.78
C ALA A 34 35.77 -21.27 31.55
N ASP A 35 34.46 -21.44 31.76
CA ASP A 35 33.52 -21.82 30.70
C ASP A 35 33.32 -20.68 29.68
N CYS A 36 33.16 -19.44 30.14
CA CYS A 36 33.10 -18.28 29.25
C CYS A 36 34.41 -18.06 28.47
N ARG A 37 35.56 -18.45 29.05
CA ARG A 37 36.86 -18.33 28.38
C ARG A 37 37.03 -19.41 27.32
N ALA A 38 36.61 -20.64 27.61
CA ALA A 38 36.51 -21.70 26.62
C ALA A 38 35.54 -21.35 25.48
N LEU A 39 34.43 -20.68 25.76
CA LEU A 39 33.48 -20.21 24.75
C LEU A 39 34.10 -19.17 23.79
N ILE A 40 34.97 -18.30 24.31
CA ILE A 40 35.71 -17.30 23.51
C ILE A 40 36.86 -17.97 22.73
N ASP A 41 37.63 -18.83 23.38
CA ASP A 41 38.76 -19.56 22.79
C ASP A 41 38.34 -20.66 21.79
N ALA A 42 37.04 -21.03 21.76
CA ALA A 42 36.48 -21.98 20.81
C ALA A 42 36.27 -21.40 19.40
N ARG A 43 36.45 -20.08 19.18
CA ARG A 43 36.60 -19.54 17.81
C ARG A 43 38.00 -19.92 17.28
N PRO A 44 38.12 -20.49 16.08
CA PRO A 44 39.40 -20.95 15.55
C PRO A 44 40.38 -19.77 15.38
N ARG A 45 41.59 -19.94 15.89
CA ARG A 45 42.66 -18.94 15.77
C ARG A 45 43.34 -19.05 14.41
N GLU A 46 43.74 -17.93 13.84
CA GLU A 46 44.38 -17.85 12.51
C GLU A 46 45.71 -18.62 12.38
N SER A 47 46.29 -19.09 13.49
CA SER A 47 47.56 -19.83 13.54
C SER A 47 47.52 -21.24 12.95
N ASP A 48 46.35 -21.87 12.87
CA ASP A 48 46.28 -23.34 12.72
C ASP A 48 46.18 -23.79 11.24
N LEU A 49 46.12 -22.85 10.31
CA LEU A 49 46.09 -23.09 8.86
C LEU A 49 47.50 -23.07 8.23
N GLY A 50 48.39 -23.99 8.65
CA GLY A 50 49.83 -23.79 8.45
C GLY A 50 50.82 -24.94 8.24
N ALA A 51 50.43 -26.20 7.96
CA ALA A 51 51.38 -27.22 7.42
C ALA A 51 50.70 -28.49 6.85
N PRO A 52 51.18 -29.08 5.74
CA PRO A 52 50.72 -30.39 5.27
C PRO A 52 51.50 -31.55 5.93
N LEU A 53 50.79 -32.62 6.31
CA LEU A 53 51.41 -33.89 6.71
C LEU A 53 51.57 -34.83 5.49
N PRO A 54 52.71 -35.54 5.35
CA PRO A 54 53.01 -36.35 4.17
C PRO A 54 52.39 -37.76 4.23
N LEU A 55 52.01 -38.29 3.07
CA LEU A 55 51.72 -39.72 2.89
C LEU A 55 52.68 -40.32 1.85
N SER A 56 53.26 -41.47 2.19
CA SER A 56 54.08 -42.31 1.29
C SER A 56 53.36 -43.64 1.01
N PRO A 57 53.65 -44.31 -0.11
CA PRO A 57 52.65 -45.14 -0.77
C PRO A 57 52.68 -46.63 -0.39
N LEU A 58 51.48 -47.23 -0.42
CA LEU A 58 51.23 -48.65 -0.63
C LEU A 58 49.98 -48.76 -1.53
N SER A 59 49.75 -49.78 -2.34
CA SER A 59 50.60 -50.76 -3.06
C SER A 59 49.63 -51.59 -3.90
N THR A 60 49.92 -51.92 -5.17
CA THR A 60 48.94 -52.56 -6.07
C THR A 60 49.01 -54.09 -6.06
N ALA A 61 47.87 -54.74 -5.75
CA ALA A 61 47.53 -56.12 -6.14
C ALA A 61 45.99 -56.26 -6.06
N ASP A 62 45.28 -56.27 -7.19
CA ASP A 62 45.06 -57.41 -8.11
C ASP A 62 43.83 -58.27 -7.74
N ARG A 63 42.76 -58.13 -8.54
CA ARG A 63 41.98 -59.24 -9.08
C ARG A 63 41.10 -58.78 -10.24
N SER A 64 41.14 -59.53 -11.34
CA SER A 64 40.40 -59.28 -12.58
C SER A 64 39.06 -60.03 -12.63
N GLY A 65 38.15 -59.54 -13.49
CA GLY A 65 37.05 -60.35 -14.05
C GLY A 65 35.64 -59.90 -13.68
N GLY A 66 34.99 -59.12 -14.56
CA GLY A 66 33.59 -58.70 -14.40
C GLY A 66 33.23 -57.51 -15.30
N SER A 67 33.05 -57.74 -16.60
CA SER A 67 32.73 -56.67 -17.56
C SER A 67 31.22 -56.43 -17.67
N GLU A 68 30.64 -55.75 -16.67
CA GLU A 68 29.40 -55.00 -16.89
C GLU A 68 29.73 -53.60 -17.45
N PRO A 69 28.93 -53.07 -18.40
CA PRO A 69 29.09 -51.69 -18.84
C PRO A 69 28.65 -50.74 -17.71
N PRO A 70 29.41 -49.66 -17.41
CA PRO A 70 29.01 -48.72 -16.37
C PRO A 70 27.69 -48.02 -16.77
N PRO A 71 26.72 -47.90 -15.84
CA PRO A 71 25.44 -47.27 -16.14
C PRO A 71 25.61 -45.77 -16.45
N ALA A 72 24.95 -45.33 -17.52
CA ALA A 72 24.71 -43.94 -17.96
C ALA A 72 25.76 -42.87 -17.54
N SER A 73 26.56 -42.43 -18.53
CA SER A 73 27.62 -41.42 -18.40
C SER A 73 27.29 -40.23 -17.47
N SER A 74 28.03 -40.14 -16.36
CA SER A 74 28.09 -38.95 -15.50
C SER A 74 28.83 -37.81 -16.19
N TRP A 75 28.14 -37.10 -17.09
CA TRP A 75 28.65 -35.91 -17.76
C TRP A 75 29.10 -34.86 -16.74
N SER A 76 30.28 -34.28 -16.96
CA SER A 76 30.83 -33.14 -16.23
C SER A 76 31.06 -31.94 -17.15
N PRO A 77 30.91 -30.70 -16.64
CA PRO A 77 31.33 -29.51 -17.36
C PRO A 77 32.86 -29.49 -17.53
N PRO A 78 33.40 -28.75 -18.51
CA PRO A 78 34.83 -28.43 -18.54
C PRO A 78 35.20 -27.44 -17.42
N ASP A 79 36.46 -27.45 -17.02
CA ASP A 79 37.00 -26.60 -15.96
C ASP A 79 36.88 -25.09 -16.26
N ALA A 80 36.79 -24.72 -17.56
CA ALA A 80 36.39 -23.38 -18.00
C ALA A 80 35.65 -23.42 -19.35
N PHE A 81 34.73 -22.46 -19.57
CA PHE A 81 33.97 -22.23 -20.81
C PHE A 81 33.26 -20.87 -20.77
N ASP A 82 33.00 -20.24 -21.93
CA ASP A 82 32.23 -18.98 -22.06
C ASP A 82 32.58 -17.91 -21.01
N ASP A 83 33.88 -17.69 -20.78
CA ASP A 83 34.44 -16.74 -19.80
C ASP A 83 34.21 -17.11 -18.31
N PHE A 84 33.67 -18.31 -18.03
CA PHE A 84 33.52 -18.85 -16.68
C PHE A 84 34.53 -19.94 -16.36
N ARG A 85 35.08 -19.94 -15.14
CA ARG A 85 35.79 -21.06 -14.52
C ARG A 85 34.85 -21.85 -13.61
N VAL A 86 34.84 -23.17 -13.67
CA VAL A 86 34.10 -24.04 -12.73
C VAL A 86 34.98 -24.33 -11.52
N LEU A 87 34.44 -24.15 -10.30
CA LEU A 87 35.19 -24.29 -9.06
C LEU A 87 34.82 -25.56 -8.28
N ARG A 88 33.53 -25.77 -7.98
CA ARG A 88 33.04 -26.94 -7.22
C ARG A 88 31.54 -27.20 -7.48
N PRO A 89 31.01 -28.42 -7.32
CA PRO A 89 29.57 -28.62 -7.27
C PRO A 89 28.95 -27.86 -6.08
N LEU A 90 27.70 -27.43 -6.27
CA LEU A 90 26.80 -26.89 -5.24
C LEU A 90 25.60 -27.82 -4.99
N GLY A 91 25.15 -28.58 -5.99
CA GLY A 91 24.06 -29.52 -5.83
C GLY A 91 23.71 -30.28 -7.11
N ARG A 92 22.92 -31.36 -6.98
CA ARG A 92 22.44 -32.17 -8.10
C ARG A 92 21.02 -32.67 -7.82
N GLY A 93 20.10 -32.40 -8.74
CA GLY A 93 18.70 -32.80 -8.64
C GLY A 93 18.14 -33.25 -10.00
N GLY A 94 16.87 -33.66 -10.05
CA GLY A 94 16.26 -34.25 -11.26
C GLY A 94 16.35 -33.37 -12.51
N MET A 95 16.31 -32.04 -12.34
CA MET A 95 16.35 -31.07 -13.46
C MET A 95 17.77 -30.69 -13.91
N GLY A 96 18.83 -31.02 -13.15
CA GLY A 96 20.20 -30.62 -13.52
C GLY A 96 21.28 -30.73 -12.44
N GLN A 97 22.48 -30.30 -12.80
CA GLN A 97 23.64 -30.17 -11.91
C GLN A 97 23.95 -28.68 -11.73
N VAL A 98 24.22 -28.23 -10.50
CA VAL A 98 24.59 -26.84 -10.18
C VAL A 98 26.00 -26.81 -9.62
N TYR A 99 26.82 -25.89 -10.13
CA TYR A 99 28.20 -25.66 -9.72
C TYR A 99 28.42 -24.21 -9.33
N LEU A 100 29.32 -23.98 -8.39
CA LEU A 100 29.96 -22.68 -8.18
C LEU A 100 30.96 -22.47 -9.31
N GLY A 101 30.90 -21.30 -9.94
CA GLY A 101 31.91 -20.83 -10.87
C GLY A 101 32.34 -19.39 -10.60
N HIS A 102 33.30 -18.92 -11.38
CA HIS A 102 33.78 -17.54 -11.38
C HIS A 102 33.72 -16.98 -12.80
N ASP A 103 33.10 -15.82 -12.98
CA ASP A 103 33.05 -15.02 -14.20
C ASP A 103 34.39 -14.28 -14.32
N GLU A 104 35.29 -14.72 -15.20
CA GLU A 104 36.67 -14.22 -15.29
C GLU A 104 36.76 -12.82 -15.92
N VAL A 105 35.70 -12.37 -16.60
CA VAL A 105 35.62 -11.04 -17.25
C VAL A 105 35.03 -9.99 -16.32
N LEU A 106 34.08 -10.37 -15.46
CA LEU A 106 33.46 -9.48 -14.47
C LEU A 106 33.93 -9.74 -13.02
N ASP A 107 34.92 -10.63 -12.87
CA ASP A 107 35.65 -11.00 -11.64
C ASP A 107 34.77 -11.39 -10.44
N ARG A 108 33.74 -12.20 -10.66
CA ARG A 108 32.67 -12.45 -9.67
C ARG A 108 32.20 -13.90 -9.59
N PRO A 109 31.77 -14.38 -8.40
CA PRO A 109 31.20 -15.70 -8.24
C PRO A 109 29.81 -15.81 -8.91
N VAL A 110 29.52 -16.99 -9.48
CA VAL A 110 28.27 -17.30 -10.18
C VAL A 110 27.79 -18.72 -9.89
N ALA A 111 26.48 -18.95 -9.98
CA ALA A 111 25.90 -20.29 -9.94
C ALA A 111 25.62 -20.81 -11.36
N LEU A 112 26.34 -21.84 -11.78
CA LEU A 112 26.28 -22.45 -13.10
C LEU A 112 25.39 -23.69 -13.08
N LYS A 113 24.18 -23.59 -13.62
CA LYS A 113 23.20 -24.68 -13.69
C LYS A 113 23.17 -25.33 -15.08
N PHE A 114 23.45 -26.63 -15.14
CA PHE A 114 23.45 -27.44 -16.37
C PHE A 114 22.21 -28.32 -16.44
N VAL A 115 21.46 -28.24 -17.53
CA VAL A 115 20.17 -28.92 -17.71
C VAL A 115 20.35 -30.44 -17.89
N ALA A 116 19.50 -31.25 -17.24
CA ALA A 116 19.67 -32.71 -17.19
C ALA A 116 19.55 -33.46 -18.54
N ALA A 117 18.99 -32.89 -19.61
CA ALA A 117 18.87 -33.56 -20.91
C ALA A 117 20.22 -33.67 -21.64
N ASP A 118 20.63 -34.89 -22.04
CA ASP A 118 21.89 -35.12 -22.78
C ASP A 118 21.85 -34.61 -24.24
N LYS A 119 20.66 -34.60 -24.87
CA LYS A 119 20.41 -34.04 -26.22
C LYS A 119 18.98 -33.48 -26.34
N PRO A 120 18.70 -32.26 -25.87
CA PRO A 120 17.41 -31.61 -26.10
C PRO A 120 17.19 -31.29 -27.59
N ASP A 121 15.96 -31.43 -28.07
CA ASP A 121 15.56 -31.08 -29.45
C ASP A 121 15.80 -29.59 -29.77
N PRO A 122 16.16 -29.20 -31.00
CA PRO A 122 16.35 -27.80 -31.39
C PRO A 122 15.17 -26.85 -31.09
N ARG A 123 13.91 -27.32 -31.11
CA ARG A 123 12.73 -26.54 -30.73
C ARG A 123 12.63 -26.35 -29.22
N THR A 124 13.04 -27.35 -28.44
CA THR A 124 13.13 -27.25 -26.97
C THR A 124 14.30 -26.34 -26.57
N LEU A 125 15.44 -26.42 -27.26
CA LEU A 125 16.56 -25.49 -27.11
C LEU A 125 16.14 -24.03 -27.39
N GLU A 126 15.40 -23.76 -28.46
CA GLU A 126 14.98 -22.38 -28.76
C GLU A 126 13.86 -21.88 -27.84
N ARG A 127 12.91 -22.73 -27.40
CA ARG A 127 11.95 -22.38 -26.34
C ARG A 127 12.67 -22.01 -25.04
N LEU A 128 13.63 -22.81 -24.60
CA LEU A 128 14.43 -22.54 -23.40
C LEU A 128 15.26 -21.25 -23.54
N ARG A 129 15.81 -20.95 -24.72
CA ARG A 129 16.48 -19.65 -24.99
C ARG A 129 15.51 -18.47 -24.95
N VAL A 130 14.29 -18.62 -25.49
CA VAL A 130 13.28 -17.54 -25.50
C VAL A 130 12.82 -17.21 -24.08
N GLU A 131 12.46 -18.21 -23.27
CA GLU A 131 12.05 -17.95 -21.88
C GLU A 131 13.23 -17.49 -21.00
N ALA A 132 14.42 -18.06 -21.15
CA ALA A 132 15.59 -17.61 -20.38
C ALA A 132 16.05 -16.19 -20.77
N ARG A 133 15.83 -15.74 -22.03
CA ARG A 133 15.97 -14.32 -22.44
C ARG A 133 14.90 -13.42 -21.80
N ALA A 134 13.71 -13.92 -21.50
CA ALA A 134 12.68 -13.16 -20.79
C ALA A 134 13.05 -12.98 -19.31
N ILE A 135 13.56 -14.04 -18.67
CA ILE A 135 14.04 -13.99 -17.27
C ILE A 135 15.33 -13.17 -17.15
N ALA A 136 16.25 -13.21 -18.12
CA ALA A 136 17.42 -12.33 -18.16
C ALA A 136 17.08 -10.82 -18.32
N ARG A 137 15.80 -10.47 -18.56
CA ARG A 137 15.28 -9.10 -18.53
C ARG A 137 14.55 -8.76 -17.23
N LEU A 138 14.43 -9.71 -16.30
CA LEU A 138 14.14 -9.40 -14.90
C LEU A 138 15.42 -8.96 -14.19
N GLN A 139 15.37 -7.76 -13.65
CA GLN A 139 16.23 -7.30 -12.57
C GLN A 139 15.29 -6.83 -11.47
N HIS A 140 15.36 -7.47 -10.31
CA HIS A 140 14.50 -7.19 -9.16
C HIS A 140 15.14 -7.82 -7.91
N PRO A 141 15.17 -7.15 -6.73
CA PRO A 141 15.85 -7.70 -5.54
C PRO A 141 15.40 -9.11 -5.17
N ASN A 142 14.08 -9.37 -5.21
CA ASN A 142 13.48 -10.66 -4.85
C ASN A 142 13.47 -11.73 -5.95
N VAL A 143 14.25 -11.58 -7.02
CA VAL A 143 14.42 -12.59 -8.08
C VAL A 143 15.91 -12.78 -8.36
N VAL A 144 16.36 -14.02 -8.47
CA VAL A 144 17.76 -14.31 -8.86
C VAL A 144 18.06 -13.79 -10.26
N ALA A 145 19.12 -12.99 -10.41
CA ALA A 145 19.52 -12.47 -11.71
C ALA A 145 20.12 -13.56 -12.61
N VAL A 146 19.74 -13.59 -13.89
CA VAL A 146 20.37 -14.42 -14.92
C VAL A 146 21.42 -13.59 -15.67
N PHE A 147 22.68 -14.01 -15.62
CA PHE A 147 23.81 -13.32 -16.25
C PHE A 147 24.14 -13.83 -17.65
N ARG A 148 24.06 -15.15 -17.89
CA ARG A 148 24.30 -15.74 -19.23
C ARG A 148 23.46 -16.99 -19.43
N VAL A 149 23.10 -17.25 -20.69
CA VAL A 149 22.41 -18.47 -21.15
C VAL A 149 23.19 -18.99 -22.34
N GLY A 150 23.63 -20.24 -22.31
CA GLY A 150 24.49 -20.80 -23.36
C GLY A 150 24.39 -22.32 -23.46
N ALA A 151 25.35 -22.93 -24.15
CA ALA A 151 25.47 -24.39 -24.21
C ALA A 151 26.93 -24.82 -24.36
N VAL A 152 27.40 -25.67 -23.45
CA VAL A 152 28.78 -26.18 -23.42
C VAL A 152 28.79 -27.68 -23.65
N ARG A 153 29.67 -28.17 -24.53
CA ARG A 153 29.73 -29.60 -24.95
C ARG A 153 28.34 -30.16 -25.35
N GLY A 154 27.47 -29.34 -25.93
CA GLY A 154 26.11 -29.70 -26.35
C GLY A 154 25.03 -29.62 -25.26
N ARG A 155 25.39 -29.41 -23.98
CA ARG A 155 24.44 -29.32 -22.86
C ARG A 155 24.10 -27.85 -22.55
N PRO A 156 22.81 -27.47 -22.42
CA PRO A 156 22.45 -26.11 -22.03
C PRO A 156 22.94 -25.77 -20.62
N TYR A 157 23.35 -24.53 -20.43
CA TYR A 157 23.63 -23.97 -19.11
C TYR A 157 22.99 -22.59 -18.94
N ILE A 158 22.76 -22.23 -17.68
CA ILE A 158 22.38 -20.88 -17.26
C ILE A 158 23.31 -20.47 -16.13
N ALA A 159 23.89 -19.29 -16.24
CA ALA A 159 24.72 -18.66 -15.22
C ALA A 159 23.86 -17.63 -14.46
N TYR A 160 23.71 -17.85 -13.16
CA TYR A 160 22.94 -17.03 -12.24
C TYR A 160 23.86 -16.25 -11.27
N GLU A 161 23.30 -15.21 -10.69
CA GLU A 161 23.71 -14.68 -9.39
C GLU A 161 23.88 -15.81 -8.36
N LEU A 162 25.03 -15.85 -7.68
CA LEU A 162 25.20 -16.69 -6.49
C LEU A 162 24.48 -16.01 -5.31
N VAL A 163 23.40 -16.61 -4.84
CA VAL A 163 22.69 -16.12 -3.65
C VAL A 163 23.25 -16.80 -2.41
N GLU A 164 23.93 -16.05 -1.56
CA GLU A 164 24.49 -16.52 -0.29
C GLU A 164 23.42 -16.42 0.82
N GLY A 165 23.12 -17.53 1.51
CA GLY A 165 21.98 -17.64 2.45
C GLY A 165 21.51 -19.09 2.66
N GLU A 166 20.27 -19.27 3.14
CA GLU A 166 19.63 -20.58 3.38
C GLU A 166 18.36 -20.79 2.54
N PRO A 167 18.05 -22.01 2.07
CA PRO A 167 16.80 -22.31 1.37
C PRO A 167 15.61 -22.38 2.34
N LEU A 168 14.45 -21.86 1.92
CA LEU A 168 13.21 -21.82 2.71
C LEU A 168 12.69 -23.22 3.10
N GLU A 169 13.15 -24.26 2.42
CA GLU A 169 12.88 -25.66 2.76
C GLU A 169 13.52 -26.09 4.09
N GLN A 170 14.68 -25.54 4.45
CA GLN A 170 15.42 -25.88 5.68
C GLN A 170 14.97 -25.06 6.91
N LEU A 171 14.25 -23.96 6.69
CA LEU A 171 13.74 -23.11 7.77
C LEU A 171 12.77 -23.89 8.68
N PRO A 172 12.99 -23.98 10.01
CA PRO A 172 12.12 -24.73 10.90
C PRO A 172 10.72 -24.12 10.98
N LYS A 173 9.69 -24.96 10.81
CA LYS A 173 8.27 -24.57 10.74
C LYS A 173 7.49 -25.18 11.92
N PRO A 174 6.44 -24.53 12.45
CA PRO A 174 5.88 -23.24 12.03
C PRO A 174 6.79 -22.05 12.38
N VAL A 175 6.73 -20.99 11.56
CA VAL A 175 7.46 -19.73 11.79
C VAL A 175 6.53 -18.68 12.39
N PRO A 176 7.05 -17.70 13.17
CA PRO A 176 6.25 -16.57 13.64
C PRO A 176 5.57 -15.83 12.47
N TRP A 177 4.29 -15.48 12.60
CA TRP A 177 3.50 -14.89 11.50
C TRP A 177 4.13 -13.62 10.88
N ALA A 178 4.87 -12.82 11.67
CA ALA A 178 5.56 -11.63 11.18
C ALA A 178 6.76 -11.98 10.26
N THR A 179 7.38 -13.14 10.47
CA THR A 179 8.38 -13.71 9.56
C THR A 179 7.71 -14.30 8.32
N ALA A 180 6.57 -15.00 8.47
CA ALA A 180 5.80 -15.49 7.33
C ALA A 180 5.32 -14.33 6.41
N LEU A 181 4.81 -13.24 6.98
CA LEU A 181 4.42 -12.01 6.27
C LEU A 181 5.60 -11.39 5.49
N ARG A 182 6.75 -11.22 6.15
CA ARG A 182 7.98 -10.72 5.52
C ARG A 182 8.47 -11.60 4.37
N ILE A 183 8.32 -12.92 4.48
CA ILE A 183 8.63 -13.86 3.40
C ILE A 183 7.60 -13.75 2.27
N ALA A 184 6.31 -13.72 2.59
CA ALA A 184 5.21 -13.56 1.63
C ALA A 184 5.34 -12.27 0.81
N LEU A 185 5.79 -11.18 1.43
CA LEU A 185 6.09 -9.89 0.78
C LEU A 185 7.24 -9.98 -0.22
N GLY A 186 8.35 -10.63 0.14
CA GLY A 186 9.46 -10.84 -0.78
C GLY A 186 9.04 -11.69 -1.99
N LEU A 187 8.32 -12.78 -1.73
CA LEU A 187 7.79 -13.67 -2.78
C LEU A 187 6.80 -12.96 -3.70
N SER A 188 5.83 -12.21 -3.17
CA SER A 188 4.83 -11.51 -3.97
C SER A 188 5.45 -10.40 -4.82
N ARG A 189 6.35 -9.58 -4.25
CA ARG A 189 7.11 -8.56 -5.01
C ARG A 189 7.91 -9.17 -6.17
N GLY A 190 8.63 -10.27 -5.91
CA GLY A 190 9.41 -10.99 -6.93
C GLY A 190 8.55 -11.59 -8.03
N LEU A 191 7.43 -12.20 -7.66
CA LEU A 191 6.48 -12.81 -8.60
C LEU A 191 5.76 -11.77 -9.46
N ALA A 192 5.33 -10.66 -8.85
CA ALA A 192 4.73 -9.52 -9.52
C ALA A 192 5.72 -8.88 -10.53
N ALA A 193 7.00 -8.76 -10.17
CA ALA A 193 8.05 -8.29 -11.08
C ALA A 193 8.24 -9.19 -12.33
N ALA A 194 7.83 -10.46 -12.26
CA ALA A 194 7.79 -11.41 -13.36
C ALA A 194 6.47 -11.35 -14.16
N HIS A 195 5.33 -11.32 -13.47
CA HIS A 195 4.00 -11.22 -14.07
C HIS A 195 3.86 -9.96 -14.95
N ARG A 196 4.40 -8.80 -14.53
CA ARG A 196 4.49 -7.57 -15.37
C ARG A 196 5.28 -7.72 -16.67
N ARG A 197 6.11 -8.74 -16.80
CA ARG A 197 6.89 -9.07 -18.01
C ARG A 197 6.31 -10.25 -18.80
N GLY A 198 5.14 -10.77 -18.39
CA GLY A 198 4.52 -11.96 -18.98
C GLY A 198 5.22 -13.27 -18.62
N VAL A 199 6.05 -13.29 -17.56
CA VAL A 199 6.81 -14.46 -17.11
C VAL A 199 6.12 -15.10 -15.91
N LEU A 200 5.68 -16.35 -16.05
CA LEU A 200 5.14 -17.17 -14.94
C LEU A 200 6.25 -18.01 -14.31
N HIS A 201 6.14 -18.29 -13.02
CA HIS A 201 7.14 -19.08 -12.30
C HIS A 201 6.95 -20.59 -12.48
N ARG A 202 5.68 -21.05 -12.46
CA ARG A 202 5.24 -22.45 -12.70
C ARG A 202 5.80 -23.51 -11.73
N ASP A 203 6.56 -23.14 -10.69
CA ASP A 203 7.19 -24.08 -9.75
C ASP A 203 7.51 -23.45 -8.37
N ILE A 204 6.62 -22.61 -7.83
CA ILE A 204 6.82 -21.98 -6.51
C ILE A 204 6.69 -23.05 -5.42
N LYS A 205 7.75 -23.23 -4.63
CA LYS A 205 7.88 -24.17 -3.50
C LYS A 205 9.07 -23.75 -2.62
N PRO A 206 9.17 -24.19 -1.36
CA PRO A 206 10.25 -23.75 -0.46
C PRO A 206 11.67 -24.02 -0.97
N ALA A 207 11.88 -25.12 -1.70
CA ALA A 207 13.18 -25.47 -2.30
C ALA A 207 13.64 -24.52 -3.43
N ASN A 208 12.73 -23.71 -4.00
CA ASN A 208 13.04 -22.71 -5.03
C ASN A 208 13.06 -21.28 -4.44
N VAL A 209 13.23 -21.14 -3.11
CA VAL A 209 13.28 -19.84 -2.42
C VAL A 209 14.50 -19.80 -1.51
N MET A 210 15.30 -18.75 -1.61
CA MET A 210 16.39 -18.46 -0.68
C MET A 210 16.02 -17.30 0.25
N ILE A 211 16.43 -17.39 1.51
CA ILE A 211 16.61 -16.26 2.41
C ILE A 211 18.11 -15.95 2.39
N ALA A 212 18.49 -14.84 1.75
CA ALA A 212 19.87 -14.40 1.68
C ALA A 212 20.40 -13.97 3.05
N THR A 213 21.73 -13.93 3.23
CA THR A 213 22.40 -13.53 4.49
C THR A 213 22.06 -12.11 4.94
N ASN A 214 21.68 -11.23 4.01
CA ASN A 214 21.17 -9.87 4.29
C ASN A 214 19.69 -9.83 4.71
N GLY A 215 19.00 -10.97 4.76
CA GLY A 215 17.58 -11.12 5.08
C GLY A 215 16.61 -10.94 3.90
N GLU A 216 17.10 -10.71 2.66
CA GLU A 216 16.25 -10.64 1.47
C GLU A 216 15.75 -12.02 1.04
N VAL A 217 14.49 -12.11 0.62
CA VAL A 217 13.92 -13.34 0.05
C VAL A 217 14.03 -13.28 -1.47
N LYS A 218 14.66 -14.29 -2.09
CA LYS A 218 14.86 -14.41 -3.54
C LYS A 218 14.18 -15.66 -4.09
N LEU A 219 13.32 -15.47 -5.10
CA LEU A 219 12.82 -16.54 -5.96
C LEU A 219 13.95 -17.05 -6.86
N LEU A 220 14.18 -18.37 -6.82
CA LEU A 220 15.06 -19.09 -7.72
C LEU A 220 14.24 -19.79 -8.83
N ASP A 221 14.90 -20.23 -9.88
CA ASP A 221 14.43 -21.34 -10.72
C ASP A 221 12.96 -21.25 -11.22
N PHE A 222 12.68 -20.15 -11.93
CA PHE A 222 11.58 -20.09 -12.89
C PHE A 222 11.60 -21.34 -13.80
N GLY A 223 10.42 -21.91 -14.05
CA GLY A 223 10.19 -23.30 -14.49
C GLY A 223 10.65 -23.72 -15.90
N LEU A 224 11.75 -23.16 -16.40
CA LEU A 224 12.39 -23.41 -17.70
C LEU A 224 12.60 -24.90 -18.05
N ALA A 225 12.75 -25.76 -17.04
CA ALA A 225 12.90 -27.20 -17.23
C ALA A 225 11.60 -27.90 -17.69
N LYS A 226 10.41 -27.38 -17.30
CA LYS A 226 9.12 -28.06 -17.59
C LYS A 226 8.73 -28.04 -19.07
N LEU A 227 9.36 -27.20 -19.90
CA LEU A 227 9.14 -27.16 -21.36
C LEU A 227 9.97 -28.20 -22.14
N ILE A 228 10.78 -28.99 -21.44
CA ILE A 228 11.56 -30.08 -22.05
C ILE A 228 10.65 -31.27 -22.38
N ASP A 229 9.60 -31.49 -21.58
CA ASP A 229 8.79 -32.71 -21.59
C ASP A 229 7.37 -32.54 -22.21
N GLU A 230 6.97 -31.35 -22.66
CA GLU A 230 5.67 -31.13 -23.31
C GLU A 230 5.66 -31.54 -24.81
N PRO A 231 4.85 -32.55 -25.22
CA PRO A 231 4.53 -32.79 -26.62
C PRO A 231 3.60 -31.68 -27.13
N GLY A 232 4.02 -30.94 -28.16
CA GLY A 232 3.40 -29.66 -28.49
C GLY A 232 1.95 -29.74 -28.99
N ALA A 233 1.06 -29.01 -28.33
CA ALA A 233 -0.24 -28.65 -28.88
C ALA A 233 -0.05 -27.68 -30.07
N ALA A 234 -0.50 -28.08 -31.26
CA ALA A 234 -0.43 -27.25 -32.46
C ALA A 234 -1.62 -26.28 -32.52
N ALA A 235 -1.35 -24.98 -32.66
CA ALA A 235 -2.37 -23.98 -32.93
C ALA A 235 -2.77 -24.03 -34.42
N ASP A 236 -4.05 -24.22 -34.71
CA ASP A 236 -4.61 -24.24 -36.07
C ASP A 236 -4.80 -22.82 -36.63
N PRO A 237 -4.13 -22.42 -37.74
CA PRO A 237 -4.26 -21.09 -38.34
C PRO A 237 -5.54 -20.97 -39.21
N GLY A 238 -6.69 -21.24 -38.60
CA GLY A 238 -7.95 -21.55 -39.29
C GLY A 238 -8.95 -20.40 -39.56
N ARG A 239 -8.60 -19.11 -39.39
CA ARG A 239 -9.53 -17.99 -39.65
C ARG A 239 -8.94 -16.83 -40.45
N ARG A 240 -9.64 -16.44 -41.52
CA ARG A 240 -9.21 -15.42 -42.51
C ARG A 240 -9.56 -13.99 -42.07
N ALA A 241 -8.63 -13.07 -42.32
CA ALA A 241 -8.88 -11.65 -42.55
C ALA A 241 -8.09 -11.19 -43.79
N ALA A 242 -8.44 -10.03 -44.38
CA ALA A 242 -8.03 -9.63 -45.73
C ALA A 242 -6.52 -9.40 -45.93
N ALA A 243 -6.05 -9.56 -47.17
CA ALA A 243 -4.65 -9.37 -47.56
C ALA A 243 -4.44 -8.04 -48.32
N GLY A 244 -3.27 -7.43 -48.12
CA GLY A 244 -2.75 -6.30 -48.89
C GLY A 244 -1.20 -6.31 -48.89
N PRO A 245 -0.52 -6.26 -50.06
CA PRO A 245 0.94 -6.22 -50.17
C PRO A 245 1.45 -4.75 -50.28
N PRO A 246 2.77 -4.45 -50.43
CA PRO A 246 3.97 -5.31 -50.50
C PRO A 246 5.10 -4.86 -49.52
N GLY A 247 6.34 -5.36 -49.65
CA GLY A 247 7.51 -4.63 -49.13
C GLY A 247 8.79 -5.42 -48.85
N ALA A 248 9.90 -5.07 -49.49
CA ALA A 248 11.18 -5.78 -49.47
C ALA A 248 12.02 -5.69 -48.16
N ARG A 249 12.65 -6.83 -47.84
CA ARG A 249 13.94 -7.07 -47.14
C ARG A 249 14.84 -5.86 -46.79
N SER A 250 15.42 -5.89 -45.58
CA SER A 250 16.87 -5.73 -45.34
C SER A 250 17.26 -6.21 -43.91
N SER A 251 18.55 -6.27 -43.59
CA SER A 251 19.08 -6.77 -42.29
C SER A 251 20.30 -5.93 -41.83
N PRO A 252 20.68 -5.97 -40.53
CA PRO A 252 21.42 -4.86 -39.89
C PRO A 252 22.92 -5.13 -39.64
N PRO A 253 23.68 -4.11 -39.17
CA PRO A 253 25.02 -4.27 -38.57
C PRO A 253 25.09 -4.01 -37.03
N SER A 254 25.60 -5.03 -36.34
CA SER A 254 26.46 -5.11 -35.11
C SER A 254 26.82 -3.91 -34.18
N PHE A 255 26.99 -4.24 -32.89
CA PHE A 255 27.66 -3.50 -31.78
C PHE A 255 29.22 -3.49 -31.89
N PRO A 256 30.03 -2.80 -31.02
CA PRO A 256 30.23 -3.03 -29.54
C PRO A 256 29.99 -1.75 -28.68
N ALA A 257 30.05 -1.67 -27.33
CA ALA A 257 30.33 -2.60 -26.19
C ALA A 257 31.75 -2.67 -25.55
N ASP A 258 31.93 -2.04 -24.37
CA ASP A 258 32.93 -2.23 -23.26
C ASP A 258 32.28 -1.66 -21.95
N ALA A 259 32.43 -2.13 -20.69
CA ALA A 259 33.49 -2.78 -19.89
C ALA A 259 34.47 -1.78 -19.23
N SER A 260 34.95 -1.92 -17.97
CA SER A 260 34.76 -2.86 -16.84
C SER A 260 34.96 -2.07 -15.51
N ALA A 261 35.15 -2.54 -14.25
CA ALA A 261 35.34 -3.84 -13.56
C ALA A 261 35.05 -3.66 -12.03
N GLY A 262 35.19 -4.70 -11.19
CA GLY A 262 35.48 -4.58 -9.73
C GLY A 262 34.60 -5.40 -8.78
N THR A 263 35.16 -6.41 -8.09
CA THR A 263 34.45 -7.29 -7.12
C THR A 263 35.45 -7.99 -6.17
N THR A 264 35.02 -8.34 -4.96
CA THR A 264 35.45 -9.57 -4.24
C THR A 264 34.39 -9.96 -3.19
N ALA A 265 34.31 -11.23 -2.79
CA ALA A 265 33.21 -11.82 -2.00
C ALA A 265 33.73 -12.87 -0.96
N ILE A 266 32.83 -13.60 -0.28
CA ILE A 266 32.90 -15.05 0.05
C ILE A 266 31.82 -15.41 1.09
N ALA A 267 30.97 -16.41 0.78
CA ALA A 267 30.31 -17.27 1.76
C ALA A 267 30.27 -18.75 1.35
N ILE A 268 29.78 -19.60 2.27
CA ILE A 268 29.77 -21.07 2.17
C ILE A 268 28.32 -21.57 2.15
N MET A 269 28.08 -22.73 1.52
CA MET A 269 26.78 -23.40 1.39
C MET A 269 26.89 -24.84 1.90
N PRO A 270 26.06 -25.26 2.88
CA PRO A 270 25.92 -26.67 3.29
C PRO A 270 24.93 -27.43 2.41
N ASP A 271 24.81 -28.75 2.61
CA ASP A 271 24.03 -29.65 1.75
C ASP A 271 22.52 -29.39 1.78
N ALA A 272 21.93 -29.23 0.59
CA ALA A 272 20.50 -29.20 0.34
C ALA A 272 20.13 -30.19 -0.80
N PHE A 273 18.82 -30.37 -1.02
CA PHE A 273 18.19 -31.30 -1.99
C PHE A 273 18.09 -32.77 -1.55
N GLY A 274 16.98 -33.09 -0.87
CA GLY A 274 16.57 -34.47 -0.62
C GLY A 274 16.10 -35.22 -1.89
N ALA A 275 16.14 -36.55 -1.84
CA ALA A 275 15.79 -37.41 -2.97
C ALA A 275 14.29 -37.31 -3.35
N THR A 276 14.01 -37.20 -4.65
CA THR A 276 12.65 -37.14 -5.20
C THR A 276 12.32 -38.37 -6.04
N SER A 277 11.22 -39.05 -5.71
CA SER A 277 10.75 -40.27 -6.40
C SER A 277 9.92 -39.95 -7.64
N THR A 278 10.15 -40.69 -8.73
CA THR A 278 9.37 -40.58 -9.98
C THR A 278 8.03 -41.31 -9.88
N VAL A 279 6.94 -40.69 -10.35
CA VAL A 279 5.62 -41.33 -10.49
C VAL A 279 5.02 -41.01 -11.86
N ASN A 280 4.53 -42.03 -12.57
CA ASN A 280 3.83 -41.85 -13.84
C ASN A 280 2.35 -41.55 -13.58
N LEU A 281 1.79 -40.58 -14.31
CA LEU A 281 0.35 -40.45 -14.51
C LEU A 281 -0.06 -41.20 -15.78
N THR A 282 -1.32 -41.66 -15.82
CA THR A 282 -1.91 -42.25 -17.02
C THR A 282 -1.99 -41.21 -18.15
N ASP A 283 -1.76 -41.65 -19.38
CA ASP A 283 -1.59 -40.84 -20.59
C ASP A 283 -0.38 -39.88 -20.60
N GLY A 284 0.78 -40.42 -20.22
CA GLY A 284 2.06 -40.12 -20.89
C GLY A 284 2.82 -38.87 -20.44
N ALA A 285 2.22 -37.98 -19.65
CA ALA A 285 2.92 -36.83 -19.07
C ALA A 285 3.76 -37.23 -17.83
N MET A 286 5.08 -37.04 -17.90
CA MET A 286 5.95 -37.15 -16.71
C MET A 286 5.84 -35.89 -15.85
N VAL A 287 5.33 -36.01 -14.63
CA VAL A 287 5.34 -34.90 -13.66
C VAL A 287 6.65 -34.93 -12.87
N MET A 288 7.69 -34.29 -13.39
CA MET A 288 8.97 -34.15 -12.71
C MET A 288 8.96 -32.97 -11.74
N GLY A 289 8.72 -33.23 -10.45
CA GLY A 289 8.75 -32.22 -9.38
C GLY A 289 8.03 -32.69 -8.12
N THR A 290 7.95 -31.81 -7.11
CA THR A 290 7.19 -32.06 -5.88
C THR A 290 5.73 -31.59 -6.09
N PRO A 291 4.74 -32.50 -6.26
CA PRO A 291 3.38 -32.13 -6.64
C PRO A 291 2.58 -31.38 -5.56
N LEU A 292 3.12 -31.29 -4.34
CA LEU A 292 2.46 -30.77 -3.15
C LEU A 292 1.92 -29.33 -3.29
N TYR A 293 2.53 -28.53 -4.18
CA TYR A 293 2.20 -27.11 -4.42
C TYR A 293 1.42 -26.88 -5.73
N LEU A 294 1.07 -27.94 -6.46
CA LEU A 294 0.49 -27.83 -7.80
C LEU A 294 -1.02 -27.47 -7.75
N ALA A 295 -1.39 -26.38 -8.41
CA ALA A 295 -2.76 -25.83 -8.38
C ALA A 295 -3.82 -26.77 -9.02
N PRO A 296 -5.07 -26.78 -8.51
CA PRO A 296 -6.11 -27.73 -8.94
C PRO A 296 -6.35 -27.79 -10.45
N GLU A 297 -6.32 -26.66 -11.14
CA GLU A 297 -6.55 -26.55 -12.58
C GLU A 297 -5.47 -27.26 -13.43
N LEU A 298 -4.24 -27.33 -12.91
CA LEU A 298 -3.10 -27.97 -13.60
C LEU A 298 -3.23 -29.49 -13.60
N TRP A 299 -3.80 -30.07 -12.53
CA TRP A 299 -4.12 -31.51 -12.45
C TRP A 299 -5.17 -31.96 -13.46
N VAL A 300 -5.99 -31.02 -13.97
CA VAL A 300 -7.02 -31.26 -15.00
C VAL A 300 -6.49 -30.90 -16.40
N GLY A 301 -5.19 -30.59 -16.54
CA GLY A 301 -4.56 -30.27 -17.82
C GLY A 301 -4.77 -28.83 -18.31
N THR A 302 -5.18 -27.90 -17.44
CA THR A 302 -5.25 -26.47 -17.77
C THR A 302 -3.83 -25.89 -17.81
N ALA A 303 -3.56 -25.00 -18.76
CA ALA A 303 -2.27 -24.30 -18.83
C ALA A 303 -2.09 -23.36 -17.61
N ALA A 304 -0.83 -23.18 -17.17
CA ALA A 304 -0.52 -22.33 -16.02
C ALA A 304 -0.84 -20.85 -16.28
N THR A 305 -1.36 -20.18 -15.25
CA THR A 305 -1.78 -18.77 -15.27
C THR A 305 -1.21 -18.02 -14.03
N PRO A 306 -1.32 -16.68 -13.94
CA PRO A 306 -0.99 -15.94 -12.72
C PRO A 306 -1.69 -16.50 -11.47
N HIS A 307 -2.96 -16.92 -11.58
CA HIS A 307 -3.71 -17.57 -10.50
C HIS A 307 -3.06 -18.86 -10.00
N SER A 308 -2.37 -19.60 -10.87
CA SER A 308 -1.69 -20.86 -10.52
C SER A 308 -0.43 -20.61 -9.71
N ASP A 309 0.32 -19.56 -10.03
CA ASP A 309 1.45 -19.09 -9.21
C ASP A 309 0.95 -18.51 -7.87
N VAL A 310 -0.14 -17.74 -7.86
CA VAL A 310 -0.81 -17.21 -6.64
C VAL A 310 -1.24 -18.33 -5.69
N TYR A 311 -1.77 -19.44 -6.21
CA TYR A 311 -2.14 -20.60 -5.40
C TYR A 311 -0.91 -21.26 -4.74
N ALA A 312 0.17 -21.46 -5.50
CA ALA A 312 1.40 -22.04 -4.99
C ALA A 312 2.08 -21.13 -3.94
N LEU A 313 2.06 -19.81 -4.14
CA LEU A 313 2.45 -18.81 -3.14
C LEU A 313 1.61 -18.94 -1.86
N GLY A 314 0.28 -19.02 -1.99
CA GLY A 314 -0.63 -19.23 -0.86
C GLY A 314 -0.29 -20.49 -0.06
N LEU A 315 -0.03 -21.61 -0.74
CA LEU A 315 0.38 -22.86 -0.07
C LEU A 315 1.73 -22.76 0.65
N VAL A 316 2.72 -22.03 0.10
CA VAL A 316 3.99 -21.79 0.81
C VAL A 316 3.78 -20.98 2.09
N VAL A 317 2.98 -19.91 2.06
CA VAL A 317 2.71 -19.10 3.26
C VAL A 317 1.86 -19.87 4.27
N TYR A 318 0.89 -20.67 3.81
CA TYR A 318 0.11 -21.57 4.66
C TYR A 318 1.00 -22.60 5.37
N GLU A 319 1.93 -23.25 4.65
CA GLU A 319 2.87 -24.21 5.25
C GLU A 319 3.80 -23.56 6.27
N LEU A 320 4.28 -22.34 6.01
CA LEU A 320 5.11 -21.58 6.96
C LEU A 320 4.37 -21.30 8.27
N CYS A 321 3.11 -20.90 8.22
CA CYS A 321 2.30 -20.65 9.41
C CYS A 321 1.83 -21.95 10.10
N ALA A 322 1.29 -22.91 9.35
CA ALA A 322 0.71 -24.16 9.88
C ALA A 322 1.72 -25.28 10.16
N GLY A 323 3.01 -25.07 9.87
CA GLY A 323 4.09 -26.05 10.02
C GLY A 323 4.13 -27.14 8.96
N ARG A 324 2.98 -27.50 8.36
CA ARG A 324 2.84 -28.49 7.28
C ARG A 324 1.54 -28.31 6.51
N LEU A 325 1.50 -28.78 5.26
CA LEU A 325 0.27 -28.83 4.46
C LEU A 325 -0.63 -30.03 4.84
N PRO A 326 -1.97 -29.91 4.80
CA PRO A 326 -2.90 -30.99 5.20
C PRO A 326 -2.77 -32.28 4.37
N HIS A 327 -2.34 -32.17 3.12
CA HIS A 327 -2.12 -33.26 2.17
C HIS A 327 -0.66 -33.73 2.09
N ALA A 328 0.23 -33.23 2.96
CA ALA A 328 1.61 -33.70 3.04
C ALA A 328 1.70 -35.16 3.52
N GLY A 329 2.49 -35.97 2.81
CA GLY A 329 2.62 -37.41 3.06
C GLY A 329 1.61 -38.31 2.33
N LEU A 330 0.69 -37.74 1.54
CA LEU A 330 -0.13 -38.48 0.59
C LEU A 330 0.69 -38.83 -0.68
N ASP A 331 0.31 -39.89 -1.39
CA ASP A 331 0.86 -40.18 -2.71
C ASP A 331 0.34 -39.21 -3.79
N VAL A 332 0.94 -39.21 -4.98
CA VAL A 332 0.66 -38.27 -6.07
C VAL A 332 -0.81 -38.30 -6.53
N HIS A 333 -1.43 -39.47 -6.57
CA HIS A 333 -2.83 -39.64 -6.99
C HIS A 333 -3.80 -39.23 -5.87
N ALA A 334 -3.44 -39.54 -4.62
CA ALA A 334 -4.17 -39.06 -3.45
C ALA A 334 -4.09 -37.53 -3.29
N ILE A 335 -2.93 -36.89 -3.57
CA ILE A 335 -2.80 -35.42 -3.61
C ILE A 335 -3.73 -34.84 -4.68
N ALA A 336 -3.66 -35.32 -5.93
CA ALA A 336 -4.50 -34.85 -7.03
C ALA A 336 -6.00 -34.92 -6.69
N SER A 337 -6.44 -36.06 -6.15
CA SER A 337 -7.82 -36.29 -5.71
C SER A 337 -8.21 -35.38 -4.54
N TRP A 338 -7.27 -35.05 -3.64
CA TRP A 338 -7.54 -34.21 -2.48
C TRP A 338 -7.68 -32.73 -2.89
N VAL A 339 -6.71 -32.15 -3.61
CA VAL A 339 -6.70 -30.70 -3.91
C VAL A 339 -7.79 -30.28 -4.90
N THR A 340 -8.22 -31.18 -5.78
CA THR A 340 -9.37 -30.93 -6.67
C THR A 340 -10.71 -31.01 -5.93
N ALA A 341 -10.88 -31.99 -5.03
CA ALA A 341 -12.16 -32.23 -4.34
C ALA A 341 -12.37 -31.37 -3.07
N ARG A 342 -11.31 -30.93 -2.38
CA ARG A 342 -11.38 -30.33 -1.04
C ARG A 342 -10.70 -28.96 -0.96
N ALA A 343 -11.27 -28.06 -0.17
CA ALA A 343 -10.58 -26.86 0.30
C ALA A 343 -9.68 -27.20 1.50
N LEU A 344 -8.65 -26.39 1.73
CA LEU A 344 -7.89 -26.43 2.98
C LEU A 344 -8.75 -25.86 4.14
N PRO A 345 -8.51 -26.28 5.40
CA PRO A 345 -9.07 -25.59 6.56
C PRO A 345 -8.61 -24.11 6.59
N PRO A 346 -9.45 -23.13 6.96
CA PRO A 346 -9.03 -21.74 7.08
C PRO A 346 -7.84 -21.61 8.04
N LEU A 347 -6.83 -20.82 7.70
CA LEU A 347 -5.54 -20.80 8.40
C LEU A 347 -5.70 -20.50 9.90
N ARG A 348 -6.61 -19.59 10.28
CA ARG A 348 -6.88 -19.26 11.70
C ARG A 348 -7.43 -20.41 12.54
N SER A 349 -8.01 -21.43 11.90
CA SER A 349 -8.49 -22.64 12.60
C SER A 349 -7.36 -23.57 13.04
N ILE A 350 -6.15 -23.39 12.49
CA ILE A 350 -4.93 -24.09 12.88
C ILE A 350 -3.99 -23.17 13.67
N CYS A 351 -3.92 -21.90 13.28
CA CYS A 351 -3.01 -20.87 13.80
C CYS A 351 -3.78 -19.60 14.23
N PRO A 352 -4.49 -19.61 15.39
CA PRO A 352 -5.32 -18.48 15.83
C PRO A 352 -4.54 -17.16 16.03
N GLU A 353 -3.24 -17.26 16.32
CA GLU A 353 -2.29 -16.17 16.52
C GLU A 353 -1.91 -15.42 15.23
N VAL A 354 -2.28 -15.95 14.06
CA VAL A 354 -2.14 -15.24 12.77
C VAL A 354 -3.19 -14.12 12.70
N PRO A 355 -2.78 -12.85 12.42
CA PRO A 355 -3.70 -11.74 12.22
C PRO A 355 -4.73 -12.04 11.13
N GLU A 356 -5.97 -11.62 11.34
CA GLU A 356 -7.11 -11.96 10.49
C GLU A 356 -6.87 -11.61 9.02
N MET A 357 -6.43 -10.37 8.77
CA MET A 357 -6.06 -9.86 7.44
C MET A 357 -5.04 -10.74 6.70
N LEU A 358 -4.03 -11.27 7.42
CA LEU A 358 -3.01 -12.14 6.83
C LEU A 358 -3.58 -13.52 6.50
N ALA A 359 -4.44 -14.06 7.36
CA ALA A 359 -5.10 -15.33 7.10
C ALA A 359 -6.08 -15.23 5.92
N ASP A 360 -6.89 -14.17 5.84
CA ASP A 360 -7.84 -13.94 4.74
C ASP A 360 -7.13 -13.85 3.37
N ILE A 361 -5.95 -13.23 3.32
CA ILE A 361 -5.12 -13.19 2.10
C ILE A 361 -4.66 -14.61 1.72
N VAL A 362 -4.15 -15.40 2.66
CA VAL A 362 -3.68 -16.77 2.39
C VAL A 362 -4.84 -17.68 2.00
N ASP A 363 -5.95 -17.63 2.74
CA ASP A 363 -7.16 -18.42 2.50
C ASP A 363 -7.86 -18.03 1.18
N ARG A 364 -7.70 -16.78 0.70
CA ARG A 364 -8.09 -16.37 -0.65
C ARG A 364 -7.12 -16.87 -1.73
N CYS A 365 -5.81 -16.85 -1.49
CA CYS A 365 -4.83 -17.38 -2.45
C CYS A 365 -5.05 -18.87 -2.77
N ILE A 366 -5.40 -19.67 -1.76
CA ILE A 366 -5.57 -21.13 -1.86
C ILE A 366 -7.00 -21.57 -2.28
N GLN A 367 -7.84 -20.67 -2.78
CA GLN A 367 -9.16 -21.04 -3.30
C GLN A 367 -9.06 -22.01 -4.49
N ARG A 368 -9.96 -22.99 -4.56
CA ARG A 368 -9.92 -24.00 -5.63
C ARG A 368 -10.19 -23.40 -7.01
N ALA A 369 -11.21 -22.56 -7.14
CA ALA A 369 -11.53 -21.84 -8.37
C ALA A 369 -10.52 -20.71 -8.61
N PRO A 370 -9.80 -20.66 -9.75
CA PRO A 370 -8.84 -19.59 -10.06
C PRO A 370 -9.44 -18.19 -9.93
N GLU A 371 -10.65 -17.99 -10.43
CA GLU A 371 -11.40 -16.73 -10.42
C GLU A 371 -11.82 -16.24 -9.02
N ALA A 372 -11.76 -17.10 -7.99
CA ALA A 372 -12.00 -16.73 -6.60
C ALA A 372 -10.71 -16.29 -5.87
N ARG A 373 -9.53 -16.49 -6.48
CA ARG A 373 -8.24 -16.06 -5.92
C ARG A 373 -8.05 -14.55 -6.13
N PHE A 374 -6.84 -14.07 -5.91
CA PHE A 374 -6.38 -12.80 -6.48
C PHE A 374 -6.07 -12.99 -7.98
N ALA A 375 -6.23 -11.92 -8.77
CA ALA A 375 -6.04 -11.96 -10.23
C ALA A 375 -4.55 -12.05 -10.63
N SER A 376 -3.66 -11.46 -9.85
CA SER A 376 -2.21 -11.53 -10.06
C SER A 376 -1.43 -11.37 -8.76
N ALA A 377 -0.10 -11.54 -8.84
CA ALA A 377 0.78 -11.34 -7.70
C ALA A 377 0.86 -9.88 -7.21
N GLU A 378 0.53 -8.89 -8.06
CA GLU A 378 0.40 -7.47 -7.65
C GLU A 378 -0.69 -7.28 -6.58
N GLU A 379 -1.85 -7.92 -6.74
CA GLU A 379 -2.93 -7.79 -5.76
C GLU A 379 -2.56 -8.44 -4.43
N VAL A 380 -1.90 -9.61 -4.47
CA VAL A 380 -1.37 -10.28 -3.28
C VAL A 380 -0.29 -9.41 -2.62
N GLN A 381 0.59 -8.78 -3.41
CA GLN A 381 1.59 -7.85 -2.91
C GLN A 381 0.92 -6.66 -2.20
N ALA A 382 -0.04 -6.00 -2.83
CA ALA A 382 -0.72 -4.83 -2.27
C ALA A 382 -1.43 -5.14 -0.94
N ALA A 383 -2.17 -6.26 -0.88
CA ALA A 383 -2.86 -6.68 0.34
C ALA A 383 -1.89 -7.05 1.49
N LEU A 384 -0.75 -7.66 1.16
CA LEU A 384 0.31 -7.94 2.15
C LEU A 384 1.03 -6.66 2.60
N GLU A 385 1.22 -5.68 1.72
CA GLU A 385 1.85 -4.39 2.05
C GLU A 385 0.94 -3.51 2.94
N GLU A 386 -0.37 -3.55 2.69
CA GLU A 386 -1.38 -2.98 3.59
C GLU A 386 -1.38 -3.68 4.96
N THR A 387 -1.36 -5.02 4.96
CA THR A 387 -1.26 -5.83 6.19
C THR A 387 0.02 -5.51 6.97
N GLU A 388 1.16 -5.34 6.31
CA GLU A 388 2.42 -4.94 6.95
C GLU A 388 2.35 -3.53 7.52
N ALA A 389 1.79 -2.56 6.78
CA ALA A 389 1.64 -1.19 7.23
C ALA A 389 0.77 -1.10 8.49
N LEU A 390 -0.34 -1.84 8.53
CA LEU A 390 -1.21 -1.96 9.69
C LEU A 390 -0.49 -2.65 10.86
N CYS A 391 0.08 -3.84 10.65
CA CYS A 391 0.82 -4.55 11.70
C CYS A 391 2.00 -3.73 12.26
N ARG A 392 2.73 -2.99 11.42
CA ARG A 392 3.84 -2.11 11.82
C ARG A 392 3.34 -0.91 12.63
N ALA A 393 2.22 -0.29 12.25
CA ALA A 393 1.59 0.77 13.03
C ALA A 393 1.18 0.30 14.44
N PHE A 394 0.74 -0.96 14.59
CA PHE A 394 0.44 -1.57 15.89
C PHE A 394 1.70 -2.06 16.66
N GLN A 395 2.81 -2.36 15.98
CA GLN A 395 4.04 -2.87 16.62
C GLN A 395 4.95 -1.78 17.23
N ILE A 396 4.89 -0.53 16.74
CA ILE A 396 5.68 0.61 17.26
C ILE A 396 5.41 0.88 18.76
N VAL A 397 4.34 0.33 19.33
CA VAL A 397 3.91 0.50 20.73
C VAL A 397 4.53 -0.53 21.70
N ARG A 398 5.15 -1.63 21.22
CA ARG A 398 5.37 -2.85 22.04
C ARG A 398 6.78 -3.09 22.64
N SER A 399 7.69 -2.12 22.59
CA SER A 399 9.08 -2.31 23.06
C SER A 399 9.31 -1.92 24.52
N GLY A 400 9.21 -2.89 25.44
CA GLY A 400 9.65 -2.75 26.84
C GLY A 400 9.54 -4.06 27.64
N PRO A 401 10.62 -4.58 28.24
CA PRO A 401 10.59 -5.84 28.99
C PRO A 401 9.91 -5.68 30.36
N ALA A 402 9.32 -6.77 30.86
CA ALA A 402 8.81 -6.83 32.23
C ALA A 402 9.92 -7.25 33.20
N SER A 403 10.35 -6.35 34.08
CA SER A 403 11.25 -6.66 35.20
C SER A 403 10.47 -7.26 36.37
N SER A 404 10.91 -8.42 36.85
CA SER A 404 10.35 -9.08 38.03
C SER A 404 11.02 -8.59 39.33
N GLY A 405 10.27 -8.59 40.45
CA GLY A 405 10.82 -8.43 41.80
C GLY A 405 10.50 -7.13 42.56
N ALA A 406 9.81 -6.16 41.93
CA ALA A 406 9.25 -5.01 42.63
C ALA A 406 7.90 -5.36 43.32
N PRO A 407 7.47 -4.64 44.38
CA PRO A 407 6.08 -4.69 44.82
C PRO A 407 5.15 -4.24 43.69
N GLU A 408 4.05 -4.96 43.51
CA GLU A 408 3.09 -4.77 42.42
C GLU A 408 2.54 -3.33 42.41
N THR A 409 2.74 -2.59 41.30
CA THR A 409 2.26 -1.21 41.20
C THR A 409 0.79 -1.18 40.80
N ASP A 410 0.07 -0.08 41.06
CA ASP A 410 -1.33 0.06 40.61
C ASP A 410 -1.49 -0.14 39.08
N VAL A 411 -0.45 0.18 38.29
CA VAL A 411 -0.40 -0.10 36.84
C VAL A 411 -0.36 -1.60 36.56
N ASP A 412 0.41 -2.37 37.33
CA ASP A 412 0.50 -3.81 37.20
C ASP A 412 -0.80 -4.50 37.65
N VAL A 413 -1.42 -4.02 38.74
CA VAL A 413 -2.72 -4.50 39.23
C VAL A 413 -3.83 -4.28 38.18
N VAL A 414 -3.91 -3.08 37.59
CA VAL A 414 -4.87 -2.76 36.52
C VAL A 414 -4.64 -3.64 35.30
N ARG A 415 -3.38 -3.83 34.88
CA ARG A 415 -3.04 -4.72 33.78
C ARG A 415 -3.40 -6.18 34.05
N ALA A 416 -3.06 -6.72 35.22
CA ALA A 416 -3.36 -8.10 35.58
C ALA A 416 -4.89 -8.35 35.67
N SER A 417 -5.66 -7.37 36.12
CA SER A 417 -7.14 -7.39 36.07
C SER A 417 -7.66 -7.38 34.63
N PHE A 418 -7.14 -6.47 33.78
CA PHE A 418 -7.55 -6.41 32.37
C PHE A 418 -7.16 -7.67 31.58
N GLU A 419 -5.98 -8.24 31.82
CA GLU A 419 -5.51 -9.49 31.20
C GLU A 419 -6.42 -10.68 31.57
N ARG A 420 -7.02 -10.71 32.78
CA ARG A 420 -8.07 -11.67 33.16
C ARG A 420 -9.41 -11.44 32.45
N LEU A 421 -9.73 -10.19 32.12
CA LEU A 421 -10.99 -9.80 31.47
C LEU A 421 -10.93 -9.75 29.94
N ALA A 422 -9.75 -9.71 29.33
CA ALA A 422 -9.55 -9.62 27.89
C ALA A 422 -10.26 -10.73 27.08
N PRO A 423 -10.29 -12.02 27.50
CA PRO A 423 -11.09 -13.06 26.84
C PRO A 423 -12.61 -12.82 26.87
N ARG A 424 -13.08 -11.83 27.63
CA ARG A 424 -14.48 -11.43 27.82
C ARG A 424 -14.70 -9.94 27.48
N ALA A 425 -13.79 -9.32 26.71
CA ALA A 425 -13.84 -7.88 26.40
C ALA A 425 -15.16 -7.42 25.76
N GLU A 426 -15.78 -8.22 24.89
CA GLU A 426 -17.11 -7.89 24.34
C GLU A 426 -18.19 -7.82 25.45
N ALA A 427 -18.17 -8.76 26.41
CA ALA A 427 -19.10 -8.76 27.53
C ALA A 427 -18.84 -7.59 28.50
N LEU A 428 -17.57 -7.23 28.73
CA LEU A 428 -17.18 -6.04 29.48
C LEU A 428 -17.76 -4.76 28.86
N VAL A 429 -17.58 -4.60 27.55
CA VAL A 429 -18.05 -3.39 26.85
C VAL A 429 -19.58 -3.39 26.68
N ALA A 430 -20.21 -4.55 26.50
CA ALA A 430 -21.68 -4.66 26.55
C ALA A 430 -22.24 -4.24 27.91
N ARG A 431 -21.67 -4.77 29.02
CA ARG A 431 -22.09 -4.46 30.40
C ARG A 431 -21.81 -2.99 30.76
N PHE A 432 -20.69 -2.42 30.30
CA PHE A 432 -20.43 -0.99 30.41
C PHE A 432 -21.55 -0.14 29.81
N TYR A 433 -21.96 -0.41 28.56
CA TYR A 433 -23.04 0.37 27.93
C TYR A 433 -24.40 0.15 28.58
N GLU A 434 -24.69 -1.06 29.06
CA GLU A 434 -25.88 -1.36 29.87
C GLU A 434 -25.92 -0.52 31.16
N ARG A 435 -24.80 -0.44 31.89
CA ARG A 435 -24.67 0.40 33.10
C ARG A 435 -24.72 1.88 32.76
N LEU A 436 -24.05 2.34 31.71
CA LEU A 436 -24.02 3.75 31.31
C LEU A 436 -25.41 4.28 30.97
N PHE A 437 -26.18 3.58 30.13
CA PHE A 437 -27.52 4.03 29.73
C PHE A 437 -28.58 3.82 30.81
N ALA A 438 -28.37 2.89 31.74
CA ALA A 438 -29.22 2.78 32.94
C ALA A 438 -28.95 3.92 33.95
N ARG A 439 -27.72 4.44 34.00
CA ARG A 439 -27.31 5.54 34.90
C ARG A 439 -27.64 6.92 34.35
N GLU A 440 -27.39 7.14 33.06
CA GLU A 440 -27.65 8.41 32.39
C GLU A 440 -28.39 8.17 31.06
N PRO A 441 -29.73 8.04 31.10
CA PRO A 441 -30.53 7.76 29.91
C PRO A 441 -30.40 8.82 28.81
N ALA A 442 -30.09 10.07 29.15
CA ALA A 442 -29.92 11.16 28.18
C ALA A 442 -28.77 10.87 27.20
N LEU A 443 -27.71 10.18 27.65
CA LEU A 443 -26.58 9.80 26.78
C LEU A 443 -26.99 8.86 25.64
N ARG A 444 -28.09 8.10 25.75
CA ARG A 444 -28.46 7.11 24.71
C ARG A 444 -28.69 7.74 23.34
N GLY A 445 -29.12 9.00 23.29
CA GLY A 445 -29.32 9.77 22.06
C GLY A 445 -28.04 10.21 21.35
N LEU A 446 -26.87 10.11 21.99
CA LEU A 446 -25.56 10.41 21.38
C LEU A 446 -24.94 9.19 20.67
N PHE A 447 -25.54 8.00 20.79
CA PHE A 447 -25.02 6.75 20.21
C PHE A 447 -25.98 6.16 19.16
N PRO A 448 -25.47 5.49 18.10
CA PRO A 448 -26.27 4.84 17.08
C PRO A 448 -27.24 3.77 17.65
N PRO A 449 -28.29 3.38 16.89
CA PRO A 449 -29.21 2.32 17.31
C PRO A 449 -28.52 0.96 17.41
N ASP A 450 -27.73 0.56 16.42
CA ASP A 450 -26.79 -0.56 16.53
C ASP A 450 -25.51 -0.11 17.28
N MET A 451 -25.10 -0.91 18.26
CA MET A 451 -23.94 -0.65 19.12
C MET A 451 -22.74 -1.53 18.76
N ARG A 452 -22.81 -2.46 17.80
CA ARG A 452 -21.71 -3.39 17.44
C ARG A 452 -20.38 -2.66 17.19
N GLU A 453 -20.40 -1.69 16.29
CA GLU A 453 -19.21 -0.91 15.92
C GLU A 453 -18.67 -0.08 17.11
N GLN A 454 -19.56 0.50 17.93
CA GLN A 454 -19.20 1.26 19.12
C GLN A 454 -18.58 0.36 20.21
N ARG A 455 -19.08 -0.86 20.36
CA ARG A 455 -18.51 -1.87 21.28
C ARG A 455 -17.10 -2.27 20.85
N MET A 456 -16.86 -2.50 19.55
CA MET A 456 -15.51 -2.78 19.03
C MET A 456 -14.56 -1.59 19.26
N LYS A 457 -14.99 -0.36 18.95
CA LYS A 457 -14.21 0.86 19.17
C LYS A 457 -13.83 1.06 20.64
N LEU A 458 -14.75 0.85 21.58
CA LEU A 458 -14.45 0.99 23.00
C LEU A 458 -13.58 -0.17 23.54
N ALA A 459 -13.76 -1.40 23.07
CA ALA A 459 -12.89 -2.53 23.43
C ALA A 459 -11.43 -2.27 23.03
N ALA A 460 -11.20 -1.85 21.78
CA ALA A 460 -9.88 -1.46 21.29
C ALA A 460 -9.31 -0.24 22.05
N THR A 461 -10.14 0.73 22.40
CA THR A 461 -9.71 1.92 23.17
C THR A 461 -9.30 1.56 24.60
N LEU A 462 -10.03 0.65 25.28
CA LEU A 462 -9.68 0.20 26.63
C LEU A 462 -8.36 -0.59 26.63
N GLN A 463 -8.17 -1.52 25.69
CA GLN A 463 -6.90 -2.24 25.49
C GLN A 463 -5.75 -1.24 25.27
N LEU A 464 -5.90 -0.30 24.33
CA LEU A 464 -4.90 0.72 24.00
C LEU A 464 -4.52 1.58 25.22
N VAL A 465 -5.50 1.98 26.03
CA VAL A 465 -5.26 2.75 27.26
C VAL A 465 -4.49 1.93 28.29
N VAL A 466 -4.90 0.68 28.54
CA VAL A 466 -4.25 -0.23 29.50
C VAL A 466 -2.81 -0.55 29.09
N ASP A 467 -2.56 -0.81 27.81
CA ASP A 467 -1.22 -1.10 27.28
C ASP A 467 -0.26 0.09 27.46
N ASN A 468 -0.79 1.32 27.43
CA ASN A 468 0.00 2.55 27.54
C ASN A 468 0.10 3.13 28.96
N LEU A 469 -0.44 2.48 30.00
CA LEU A 469 -0.37 2.96 31.40
C LEU A 469 1.07 3.15 31.94
N ARG A 470 2.08 2.52 31.30
CA ARG A 470 3.51 2.72 31.62
C ARG A 470 4.16 3.90 30.87
N ALA A 471 3.42 4.61 30.02
CA ALA A 471 3.90 5.75 29.21
C ALA A 471 2.98 6.99 29.37
N PRO A 472 2.91 7.56 30.59
CA PRO A 472 1.86 8.52 30.98
C PRO A 472 1.79 9.77 30.08
N ASP A 473 2.92 10.34 29.67
CA ASP A 473 2.92 11.59 28.89
C ASP A 473 2.22 11.45 27.53
N LYS A 474 2.53 10.36 26.82
CA LYS A 474 1.89 10.02 25.52
C LYS A 474 0.42 9.62 25.69
N LEU A 475 0.10 8.92 26.77
CA LEU A 475 -1.26 8.53 27.10
C LEU A 475 -2.12 9.78 27.41
N ILE A 476 -1.56 10.77 28.12
CA ILE A 476 -2.21 12.05 28.40
C ILE A 476 -2.45 12.84 27.11
N GLU A 477 -1.43 13.00 26.25
CA GLU A 477 -1.57 13.70 24.96
C GLU A 477 -2.69 13.06 24.09
N MET A 478 -2.69 11.73 23.98
CA MET A 478 -3.70 10.99 23.24
C MET A 478 -5.11 11.19 23.82
N LEU A 479 -5.25 11.19 25.15
CA LEU A 479 -6.53 11.37 25.84
C LEU A 479 -7.04 12.82 25.82
N GLU A 480 -6.15 13.82 25.86
CA GLU A 480 -6.52 15.22 25.64
C GLU A 480 -7.02 15.43 24.19
N ALA A 481 -6.32 14.87 23.20
CA ALA A 481 -6.78 14.88 21.81
C ALA A 481 -8.12 14.12 21.63
N LEU A 482 -8.32 13.01 22.36
CA LEU A 482 -9.58 12.25 22.36
C LEU A 482 -10.73 13.05 22.99
N GLY A 483 -10.48 13.71 24.13
CA GLY A 483 -11.44 14.59 24.80
C GLY A 483 -11.83 15.79 23.93
N HIS A 484 -10.86 16.38 23.22
CA HIS A 484 -11.11 17.47 22.27
C HIS A 484 -12.07 17.02 21.15
N ARG A 485 -11.88 15.81 20.59
CA ARG A 485 -12.83 15.24 19.61
C ARG A 485 -14.21 15.00 20.22
N HIS A 486 -14.29 14.54 21.48
CA HIS A 486 -15.56 14.30 22.16
C HIS A 486 -16.37 15.57 22.45
N ALA A 487 -15.73 16.74 22.56
CA ALA A 487 -16.44 18.02 22.59
C ALA A 487 -17.27 18.24 21.31
N GLY A 488 -16.77 17.75 20.16
CA GLY A 488 -17.49 17.70 18.88
C GLY A 488 -18.71 16.77 18.87
N TYR A 489 -18.92 15.95 19.90
CA TYR A 489 -20.07 15.03 20.06
C TYR A 489 -21.01 15.45 21.21
N ASP A 490 -20.98 16.71 21.65
CA ASP A 490 -21.75 17.25 22.78
C ASP A 490 -21.46 16.62 24.15
N ALA A 491 -20.36 15.85 24.28
CA ALA A 491 -19.92 15.38 25.58
C ALA A 491 -19.62 16.55 26.53
N LEU A 492 -20.10 16.44 27.76
CA LEU A 492 -19.87 17.36 28.87
C LEU A 492 -18.82 16.75 29.81
N PRO A 493 -17.94 17.56 30.44
CA PRO A 493 -17.09 17.12 31.54
C PRO A 493 -17.84 16.32 32.62
N GLU A 494 -19.08 16.70 32.92
CA GLU A 494 -19.97 16.03 33.88
C GLU A 494 -20.29 14.56 33.51
N HIS A 495 -20.27 14.21 32.22
CA HIS A 495 -20.54 12.84 31.77
C HIS A 495 -19.43 11.85 32.15
N LEU A 496 -18.21 12.33 32.38
CA LEU A 496 -17.06 11.48 32.72
C LEU A 496 -17.30 10.71 34.02
N ASP A 497 -17.90 11.33 35.03
CA ASP A 497 -18.18 10.69 36.30
C ASP A 497 -19.23 9.56 36.18
N ALA A 498 -20.15 9.66 35.20
CA ALA A 498 -21.09 8.59 34.87
C ALA A 498 -20.39 7.43 34.12
N VAL A 499 -19.50 7.76 33.18
CA VAL A 499 -18.64 6.78 32.46
C VAL A 499 -17.75 6.01 33.44
N GLY A 500 -17.08 6.69 34.38
CA GLY A 500 -16.23 6.05 35.37
C GLY A 500 -16.96 5.05 36.25
N ARG A 501 -18.12 5.43 36.79
CA ARG A 501 -18.96 4.54 37.60
C ARG A 501 -19.48 3.34 36.79
N ALA A 502 -19.94 3.56 35.56
CA ALA A 502 -20.38 2.49 34.67
C ALA A 502 -19.26 1.51 34.29
N LEU A 503 -18.01 1.98 34.17
CA LEU A 503 -16.84 1.14 33.89
C LEU A 503 -16.41 0.33 35.13
N LEU A 504 -16.29 0.97 36.29
CA LEU A 504 -15.90 0.29 37.53
C LEU A 504 -16.91 -0.79 37.92
N GLU A 505 -18.22 -0.52 37.79
CA GLU A 505 -19.27 -1.52 38.03
C GLU A 505 -19.23 -2.69 37.03
N ALA A 506 -18.90 -2.42 35.76
CA ALA A 506 -18.77 -3.47 34.75
C ALA A 506 -17.51 -4.33 34.96
N LEU A 507 -16.42 -3.76 35.48
CA LEU A 507 -15.22 -4.49 35.88
C LEU A 507 -15.51 -5.39 37.10
N GLU A 508 -16.10 -4.81 38.16
CA GLU A 508 -16.48 -5.51 39.40
C GLU A 508 -17.42 -6.70 39.14
N GLU A 509 -18.49 -6.50 38.37
CA GLU A 509 -19.46 -7.56 38.03
C GLU A 509 -18.89 -8.72 37.21
N LEU A 510 -17.80 -8.48 36.47
CA LEU A 510 -17.24 -9.49 35.56
C LEU A 510 -15.98 -10.14 36.11
N GLU A 511 -15.19 -9.44 36.92
CA GLU A 511 -14.04 -10.01 37.63
C GLU A 511 -14.46 -10.78 38.89
N GLY A 512 -15.57 -10.42 39.53
CA GLY A 512 -16.22 -11.20 40.58
C GLY A 512 -15.31 -11.42 41.79
N ASP A 513 -15.10 -12.67 42.20
CA ASP A 513 -14.30 -13.04 43.38
C ASP A 513 -12.82 -12.58 43.30
N ALA A 514 -12.32 -12.22 42.11
CA ALA A 514 -10.98 -11.66 41.94
C ALA A 514 -10.92 -10.12 42.10
N TRP A 515 -12.06 -9.43 42.22
CA TRP A 515 -12.15 -7.98 42.43
C TRP A 515 -11.84 -7.60 43.89
N GLY A 516 -10.55 -7.51 44.20
CA GLY A 516 -10.08 -7.14 45.53
C GLY A 516 -10.00 -5.62 45.79
N PRO A 517 -9.90 -5.18 47.06
CA PRO A 517 -9.70 -3.77 47.41
C PRO A 517 -8.44 -3.11 46.83
N ALA A 518 -7.48 -3.89 46.32
CA ALA A 518 -6.35 -3.39 45.54
C ALA A 518 -6.78 -3.01 44.11
N ALA A 519 -7.44 -3.92 43.39
CA ALA A 519 -7.96 -3.68 42.04
C ALA A 519 -8.94 -2.51 42.01
N ALA A 520 -9.86 -2.43 42.97
CA ALA A 520 -10.81 -1.32 43.08
C ALA A 520 -10.12 0.06 43.25
N ARG A 521 -9.04 0.14 44.03
CA ARG A 521 -8.25 1.39 44.17
C ARG A 521 -7.46 1.69 42.89
N ALA A 522 -6.76 0.69 42.36
CA ALA A 522 -5.87 0.85 41.21
C ALA A 522 -6.65 1.30 39.96
N TRP A 523 -7.80 0.66 39.66
CA TRP A 523 -8.69 1.09 38.59
C TRP A 523 -9.32 2.47 38.83
N SER A 524 -9.69 2.79 40.07
CA SER A 524 -10.20 4.14 40.40
C SER A 524 -9.13 5.22 40.17
N GLY A 525 -7.87 4.94 40.54
CA GLY A 525 -6.73 5.83 40.31
C GLY A 525 -6.41 6.02 38.83
N ALA A 526 -6.33 4.92 38.07
CA ALA A 526 -6.15 4.97 36.62
C ALA A 526 -7.29 5.72 35.93
N TYR A 527 -8.55 5.44 36.28
CA TYR A 527 -9.69 6.15 35.71
C TYR A 527 -9.68 7.63 36.06
N ALA A 528 -9.30 8.03 37.27
CA ALA A 528 -9.20 9.43 37.64
C ALA A 528 -8.19 10.20 36.76
N GLN A 529 -7.04 9.59 36.43
CA GLN A 529 -6.06 10.19 35.51
C GLN A 529 -6.61 10.27 34.08
N ILE A 530 -7.27 9.20 33.59
CA ILE A 530 -7.89 9.14 32.27
C ILE A 530 -8.97 10.22 32.12
N ALA A 531 -9.86 10.33 33.11
CA ALA A 531 -10.92 11.33 33.15
C ALA A 531 -10.36 12.75 33.20
N GLU A 532 -9.27 12.99 33.92
CA GLU A 532 -8.66 14.32 34.04
C GLU A 532 -7.98 14.76 32.73
N ALA A 533 -7.29 13.87 32.02
CA ALA A 533 -6.81 14.17 30.65
C ALA A 533 -7.98 14.40 29.66
N MET A 534 -8.99 13.52 29.67
CA MET A 534 -10.21 13.69 28.85
C MET A 534 -10.94 15.00 29.16
N ARG A 535 -10.97 15.45 30.44
CA ARG A 535 -11.59 16.69 30.89
C ARG A 535 -10.89 17.92 30.32
N ARG A 536 -9.56 18.00 30.41
CA ARG A 536 -8.78 19.10 29.79
C ARG A 536 -8.98 19.16 28.28
N GLY A 537 -8.98 18.01 27.61
CA GLY A 537 -9.31 17.88 26.19
C GLY A 537 -10.72 18.39 25.86
N LEU A 538 -11.73 17.91 26.59
CA LEU A 538 -13.14 18.32 26.46
C LEU A 538 -13.30 19.83 26.65
N GLU A 539 -12.72 20.39 27.70
CA GLU A 539 -12.80 21.83 27.94
C GLU A 539 -12.07 22.65 26.85
N ALA A 540 -10.92 22.19 26.35
CA ALA A 540 -10.21 22.86 25.26
C ALA A 540 -11.07 22.85 23.97
N GLY A 541 -11.66 21.70 23.63
CA GLY A 541 -12.59 21.59 22.50
C GLY A 541 -13.85 22.44 22.70
N ARG A 542 -14.45 22.44 23.90
CA ARG A 542 -15.64 23.27 24.21
C ARG A 542 -15.32 24.77 24.25
N ARG A 543 -14.10 25.17 24.64
CA ARG A 543 -13.62 26.57 24.51
C ARG A 543 -13.45 26.97 23.04
N ALA A 544 -12.98 26.07 22.18
CA ALA A 544 -12.88 26.32 20.74
C ALA A 544 -14.27 26.38 20.05
N ILE A 545 -15.23 25.56 20.48
CA ILE A 545 -16.62 25.55 19.98
C ILE A 545 -17.44 26.73 20.51
N GLY A 546 -17.20 27.13 21.76
CA GLY A 546 -17.96 28.15 22.50
C GLY A 546 -17.41 29.57 22.43
N ALA A 547 -16.39 29.84 21.61
CA ALA A 547 -15.86 31.17 21.39
C ALA A 547 -16.85 32.03 20.58
N THR A 548 -17.71 32.78 21.28
CA THR A 548 -18.53 33.83 20.66
C THR A 548 -17.64 34.94 20.11
N ASP A 549 -17.98 35.47 18.94
CA ASP A 549 -17.40 36.73 18.48
C ASP A 549 -17.85 37.93 19.34
N ALA A 550 -17.25 39.09 19.09
CA ALA A 550 -17.50 40.32 19.85
C ALA A 550 -18.93 40.90 19.73
N SER A 551 -19.83 40.28 18.95
CA SER A 551 -21.25 40.64 18.84
C SER A 551 -22.20 39.76 19.68
N GLY A 552 -21.72 38.62 20.20
CA GLY A 552 -22.50 37.77 21.12
C GLY A 552 -23.61 36.93 20.50
N ALA A 553 -23.60 36.71 19.18
CA ALA A 553 -24.57 35.85 18.50
C ALA A 553 -24.25 34.33 18.68
N PRO A 554 -25.27 33.45 18.80
CA PRO A 554 -25.07 32.00 18.89
C PRO A 554 -24.70 31.38 17.53
N SER A 555 -23.80 30.39 17.53
CA SER A 555 -23.18 29.83 16.33
C SER A 555 -24.02 28.77 15.60
N THR A 556 -23.72 28.57 14.30
CA THR A 556 -24.54 27.82 13.33
C THR A 556 -24.36 26.29 13.35
N THR A 557 -23.64 25.74 14.33
CA THR A 557 -23.11 24.36 14.35
C THR A 557 -24.18 23.26 14.22
N GLY A 558 -25.40 23.52 14.71
CA GLY A 558 -26.54 22.60 14.59
C GLY A 558 -27.08 22.39 13.17
N ALA A 559 -26.71 23.25 12.21
CA ALA A 559 -26.98 23.00 10.78
C ALA A 559 -25.90 22.09 10.17
N ALA A 560 -24.62 22.39 10.41
CA ALA A 560 -23.48 21.66 9.87
C ALA A 560 -23.49 20.16 10.27
N ARG A 561 -23.85 19.83 11.52
CA ARG A 561 -23.97 18.41 11.94
C ARG A 561 -24.99 17.60 11.14
N ARG A 562 -26.14 18.19 10.80
CA ARG A 562 -27.14 17.51 9.96
C ARG A 562 -26.65 17.36 8.52
N ALA A 563 -25.94 18.35 8.00
CA ALA A 563 -25.32 18.28 6.67
C ALA A 563 -24.22 17.21 6.60
N TYR A 564 -23.39 17.05 7.63
CA TYR A 564 -22.37 16.00 7.67
C TYR A 564 -23.00 14.60 7.57
N ALA A 565 -24.01 14.32 8.41
CA ALA A 565 -24.69 13.01 8.43
C ALA A 565 -25.44 12.67 7.13
N THR A 566 -25.90 13.66 6.35
CA THR A 566 -26.48 13.44 5.01
C THR A 566 -25.45 13.44 3.89
N THR A 567 -24.25 14.01 4.12
CA THR A 567 -23.16 14.08 3.12
C THR A 567 -22.28 12.83 3.13
N SER A 568 -22.06 12.21 4.30
CA SER A 568 -21.30 10.94 4.39
C SER A 568 -22.07 9.73 3.84
N ALA A 569 -23.39 9.85 3.66
CA ALA A 569 -24.26 8.81 3.10
C ALA A 569 -24.46 8.95 1.56
N ALA A 570 -23.70 9.82 0.89
CA ALA A 570 -23.82 10.06 -0.54
C ALA A 570 -23.28 8.87 -1.37
N GLU A 571 -24.18 8.18 -2.06
CA GLU A 571 -23.88 7.10 -3.01
C GLU A 571 -23.09 7.61 -4.23
N THR A 572 -22.16 6.80 -4.71
CA THR A 572 -21.52 6.98 -6.02
C THR A 572 -22.52 6.69 -7.13
N ARG A 573 -22.60 7.58 -8.11
CA ARG A 573 -23.45 7.47 -9.30
C ARG A 573 -22.61 7.67 -10.55
N PHE A 574 -23.12 7.22 -11.69
CA PHE A 574 -22.45 7.34 -12.97
C PHE A 574 -23.33 8.07 -13.97
N ALA A 575 -22.73 9.00 -14.71
CA ALA A 575 -23.31 9.59 -15.92
C ALA A 575 -22.61 9.01 -17.15
N THR A 576 -23.28 8.99 -18.30
CA THR A 576 -22.67 8.56 -19.57
C THR A 576 -22.47 9.76 -20.47
N SER A 577 -21.25 9.93 -20.99
CA SER A 577 -20.88 11.00 -21.93
C SER A 577 -20.11 10.40 -23.10
N ASP A 578 -20.75 10.39 -24.27
CA ASP A 578 -20.34 9.65 -25.47
C ASP A 578 -20.04 8.17 -25.18
N ASP A 579 -18.77 7.83 -24.97
CA ASP A 579 -18.24 6.50 -24.69
C ASP A 579 -17.86 6.26 -23.22
N ALA A 580 -17.77 7.32 -22.39
CA ALA A 580 -17.26 7.25 -21.03
C ALA A 580 -18.36 7.15 -19.96
N SER A 581 -18.07 6.38 -18.91
CA SER A 581 -18.76 6.48 -17.62
C SER A 581 -18.04 7.51 -16.72
N LEU A 582 -18.82 8.38 -16.08
CA LEU A 582 -18.33 9.49 -15.27
C LEU A 582 -18.88 9.38 -13.85
N ALA A 583 -18.00 9.13 -12.87
CA ALA A 583 -18.38 8.96 -11.47
C ALA A 583 -18.64 10.32 -10.81
N TYR A 584 -19.76 10.42 -10.09
CA TYR A 584 -20.14 11.61 -9.33
C TYR A 584 -20.91 11.25 -8.06
N LYS A 585 -20.94 12.18 -7.10
CA LYS A 585 -21.78 12.14 -5.91
C LYS A 585 -22.62 13.41 -5.80
N VAL A 586 -23.79 13.28 -5.17
CA VAL A 586 -24.67 14.41 -4.83
C VAL A 586 -24.87 14.42 -3.32
N ALA A 587 -24.61 15.56 -2.69
CA ALA A 587 -24.69 15.76 -1.25
C ALA A 587 -25.40 17.07 -0.90
N GLY A 588 -25.90 17.18 0.34
CA GLY A 588 -26.70 18.32 0.76
C GLY A 588 -28.07 18.40 0.08
N GLY A 589 -28.76 19.52 0.31
CA GLY A 589 -30.12 19.75 -0.18
C GLY A 589 -30.55 21.21 -0.13
N GLY A 590 -29.57 22.14 -0.18
CA GLY A 590 -29.84 23.57 -0.19
C GLY A 590 -30.38 24.09 -1.53
N PRO A 591 -30.96 25.31 -1.56
CA PRO A 591 -31.71 25.85 -2.70
C PRO A 591 -30.83 26.35 -3.87
N VAL A 592 -29.55 25.97 -3.92
CA VAL A 592 -28.60 26.34 -4.97
C VAL A 592 -27.84 25.10 -5.40
N ASP A 593 -27.93 24.76 -6.68
CA ASP A 593 -27.08 23.73 -7.28
C ASP A 593 -25.65 24.27 -7.43
N LEU A 594 -24.68 23.57 -6.85
CA LEU A 594 -23.26 23.93 -6.88
C LEU A 594 -22.46 22.70 -7.29
N VAL A 595 -21.67 22.82 -8.35
CA VAL A 595 -20.85 21.71 -8.87
C VAL A 595 -19.37 22.05 -8.69
N LEU A 596 -18.66 21.18 -7.97
CA LEU A 596 -17.25 21.32 -7.64
C LEU A 596 -16.41 20.39 -8.53
N VAL A 597 -15.77 20.97 -9.55
CA VAL A 597 -14.71 20.30 -10.32
C VAL A 597 -13.39 20.55 -9.60
N GLN A 598 -12.82 19.50 -9.03
CA GLN A 598 -11.58 19.58 -8.25
C GLN A 598 -10.32 19.63 -9.17
N GLY A 599 -9.14 19.51 -8.56
CA GLY A 599 -7.86 19.57 -9.26
C GLY A 599 -7.60 18.42 -10.26
N TRP A 600 -6.37 18.36 -10.75
CA TRP A 600 -5.96 17.52 -11.87
C TRP A 600 -5.94 15.99 -11.62
N VAL A 601 -6.07 15.53 -10.38
CA VAL A 601 -6.32 14.12 -9.99
C VAL A 601 -7.36 14.11 -8.88
N THR A 602 -8.35 13.23 -9.00
CA THR A 602 -9.48 13.11 -8.06
C THR A 602 -9.88 11.65 -7.83
N HIS A 603 -10.61 11.39 -6.74
CA HIS A 603 -11.33 10.12 -6.52
C HIS A 603 -12.57 10.33 -5.63
N VAL A 604 -13.79 10.16 -6.15
CA VAL A 604 -15.03 10.55 -5.41
C VAL A 604 -15.42 9.67 -4.23
N GLU A 605 -14.75 8.56 -3.97
CA GLU A 605 -14.90 7.83 -2.69
C GLU A 605 -13.84 8.23 -1.66
N ALA A 606 -12.55 7.99 -1.91
CA ALA A 606 -11.45 8.41 -1.04
C ALA A 606 -11.50 9.89 -0.59
N ALA A 607 -12.07 10.80 -1.39
CA ALA A 607 -12.25 12.20 -0.97
C ALA A 607 -13.24 12.38 0.21
N TRP A 608 -14.14 11.45 0.51
CA TRP A 608 -15.05 11.52 1.66
C TRP A 608 -14.48 10.86 2.92
N GLU A 609 -13.49 9.99 2.76
CA GLU A 609 -12.84 9.26 3.85
C GLU A 609 -11.91 10.16 4.67
N GLN A 610 -11.38 11.22 4.06
CA GLN A 610 -10.50 12.18 4.73
C GLN A 610 -11.28 13.36 5.33
N ALA A 611 -10.91 13.73 6.56
CA ALA A 611 -11.70 14.63 7.40
C ALA A 611 -11.80 16.08 6.86
N LEU A 612 -10.76 16.63 6.24
CA LEU A 612 -10.73 18.02 5.75
C LEU A 612 -11.60 18.18 4.50
N THR A 613 -11.45 17.26 3.52
CA THR A 613 -12.32 17.22 2.33
C THR A 613 -13.76 16.94 2.70
N SER A 614 -14.01 15.96 3.58
CA SER A 614 -15.36 15.61 4.06
C SER A 614 -16.03 16.77 4.82
N GLN A 615 -15.29 17.49 5.67
CA GLN A 615 -15.77 18.73 6.32
C GLN A 615 -16.08 19.81 5.28
N PHE A 616 -15.19 20.05 4.30
CA PHE A 616 -15.40 21.05 3.26
C PHE A 616 -16.67 20.75 2.43
N PHE A 617 -16.89 19.48 2.07
CA PHE A 617 -18.12 19.07 1.37
C PHE A 617 -19.37 19.24 2.25
N ALA A 618 -19.29 18.94 3.55
CA ALA A 618 -20.39 19.15 4.48
C ALA A 618 -20.70 20.65 4.71
N GLU A 619 -19.70 21.53 4.76
CA GLU A 619 -19.88 22.98 4.88
C GLU A 619 -20.48 23.61 3.61
N LEU A 620 -20.23 23.04 2.42
CA LEU A 620 -20.92 23.42 1.17
C LEU A 620 -22.34 22.83 1.11
N GLY A 621 -22.49 21.52 1.38
CA GLY A 621 -23.77 20.81 1.38
C GLY A 621 -24.77 21.28 2.45
N ALA A 622 -24.31 22.02 3.46
CA ALA A 622 -25.16 22.68 4.46
C ALA A 622 -26.03 23.82 3.89
N TRP A 623 -25.72 24.34 2.69
CA TRP A 623 -26.48 25.43 2.05
C TRP A 623 -26.66 25.30 0.54
N ALA A 624 -26.04 24.30 -0.10
CA ALA A 624 -26.21 23.96 -1.52
C ALA A 624 -26.70 22.51 -1.71
N ARG A 625 -27.17 22.17 -2.92
CA ARG A 625 -27.12 20.80 -3.45
C ARG A 625 -25.76 20.68 -4.16
N LEU A 626 -24.81 20.06 -3.48
CA LEU A 626 -23.43 19.90 -3.92
C LEU A 626 -23.33 18.69 -4.85
N VAL A 627 -22.80 18.90 -6.05
CA VAL A 627 -22.34 17.83 -6.95
C VAL A 627 -20.81 17.86 -6.99
N VAL A 628 -20.18 16.71 -6.88
CA VAL A 628 -18.72 16.55 -7.03
C VAL A 628 -18.48 15.33 -7.89
N LEU A 629 -17.51 15.40 -8.80
CA LEU A 629 -17.27 14.40 -9.83
C LEU A 629 -15.78 14.09 -10.00
N ASP A 630 -15.50 12.90 -10.49
CA ASP A 630 -14.22 12.54 -11.07
C ASP A 630 -14.20 12.93 -12.55
N GLN A 631 -13.13 13.62 -12.98
CA GLN A 631 -12.95 14.00 -14.38
C GLN A 631 -12.59 12.76 -15.22
N ARG A 632 -12.93 12.76 -16.52
CA ARG A 632 -12.51 11.71 -17.46
C ARG A 632 -10.99 11.51 -17.36
N GLY A 633 -10.58 10.26 -17.11
CA GLY A 633 -9.19 9.88 -16.83
C GLY A 633 -8.81 9.73 -15.36
N THR A 634 -9.71 10.03 -14.42
CA THR A 634 -9.43 10.01 -12.97
C THR A 634 -10.42 9.20 -12.16
N GLY A 635 -9.97 8.72 -11.01
CA GLY A 635 -10.79 8.11 -9.97
C GLY A 635 -11.61 6.93 -10.47
N MET A 636 -12.93 7.01 -10.33
CA MET A 636 -13.86 6.01 -10.85
C MET A 636 -14.49 6.39 -12.20
N SER A 637 -14.12 7.53 -12.78
CA SER A 637 -14.46 7.87 -14.16
C SER A 637 -13.55 7.13 -15.16
N GLU A 638 -14.00 7.01 -16.41
CA GLU A 638 -13.34 6.24 -17.46
C GLU A 638 -11.85 6.61 -17.61
N ARG A 639 -10.97 5.61 -17.49
CA ARG A 639 -9.52 5.80 -17.28
C ARG A 639 -8.74 5.97 -18.56
N GLU A 640 -9.23 5.48 -19.70
CA GLU A 640 -8.49 5.60 -20.96
C GLU A 640 -8.36 7.07 -21.40
N GLY A 641 -9.40 7.88 -21.18
CA GLY A 641 -9.49 9.30 -21.53
C GLY A 641 -8.63 10.28 -20.72
N ALA A 642 -7.63 9.81 -19.94
CA ALA A 642 -6.72 10.69 -19.21
C ALA A 642 -5.91 11.59 -20.16
N GLY A 643 -6.16 12.91 -20.08
CA GLY A 643 -5.61 13.92 -21.00
C GLY A 643 -6.56 14.34 -22.13
N ALA A 644 -7.86 14.02 -22.05
CA ALA A 644 -8.88 14.50 -22.99
C ALA A 644 -8.93 16.04 -23.08
N PRO A 645 -9.38 16.61 -24.22
CA PRO A 645 -9.56 18.06 -24.38
C PRO A 645 -10.52 18.65 -23.34
N ALA A 646 -10.28 19.90 -22.94
CA ALA A 646 -11.11 20.59 -21.95
C ALA A 646 -12.55 20.82 -22.46
N GLU A 647 -12.74 20.88 -23.78
CA GLU A 647 -14.04 20.90 -24.45
C GLU A 647 -14.82 19.61 -24.22
N GLN A 648 -14.19 18.43 -24.36
CA GLN A 648 -14.82 17.15 -24.03
C GLN A 648 -15.15 17.09 -22.53
N GLN A 649 -14.26 17.58 -21.68
CA GLN A 649 -14.50 17.65 -20.24
C GLN A 649 -15.65 18.61 -19.86
N ALA A 650 -15.98 19.59 -20.71
CA ALA A 650 -17.14 20.47 -20.54
C ALA A 650 -18.46 19.77 -20.92
N GLU A 651 -18.46 18.95 -21.97
CA GLU A 651 -19.60 18.08 -22.32
C GLU A 651 -19.80 16.96 -21.29
N ASP A 652 -18.71 16.36 -20.80
CA ASP A 652 -18.71 15.41 -19.68
C ASP A 652 -19.34 16.02 -18.42
N LEU A 653 -18.96 17.26 -18.09
CA LEU A 653 -19.56 18.03 -17.00
C LEU A 653 -21.05 18.27 -17.25
N ARG A 654 -21.46 18.62 -18.48
CA ARG A 654 -22.87 18.81 -18.85
C ARG A 654 -23.68 17.51 -18.70
N ALA A 655 -23.13 16.37 -19.10
CA ALA A 655 -23.76 15.06 -18.93
C ALA A 655 -23.94 14.69 -17.45
N VAL A 656 -22.98 15.05 -16.57
CA VAL A 656 -23.13 14.91 -15.12
C VAL A 656 -24.23 15.83 -14.56
N LEU A 657 -24.37 17.07 -15.05
CA LEU A 657 -25.50 17.94 -14.67
C LEU A 657 -26.85 17.33 -15.08
N ASP A 658 -26.94 16.81 -16.30
CA ASP A 658 -28.14 16.17 -16.85
C ASP A 658 -28.53 14.93 -16.02
N ALA A 659 -27.56 14.05 -15.72
CA ALA A 659 -27.78 12.86 -14.88
C ALA A 659 -28.12 13.18 -13.41
N ALA A 660 -27.58 14.28 -12.86
CA ALA A 660 -27.88 14.74 -11.50
C ALA A 660 -29.24 15.48 -11.40
N GLY A 661 -29.93 15.74 -12.52
CA GLY A 661 -31.14 16.56 -12.55
C GLY A 661 -30.86 18.01 -12.14
N VAL A 662 -29.83 18.62 -12.74
CA VAL A 662 -29.37 19.98 -12.46
C VAL A 662 -29.53 20.83 -13.73
N GLU A 663 -30.59 21.63 -13.79
CA GLU A 663 -30.83 22.51 -14.94
C GLU A 663 -29.79 23.63 -15.02
N ARG A 664 -29.44 24.27 -13.88
CA ARG A 664 -28.55 25.44 -13.87
C ARG A 664 -27.71 25.55 -12.59
N ALA A 665 -26.39 25.35 -12.70
CA ALA A 665 -25.48 25.23 -11.56
C ALA A 665 -24.53 26.43 -11.39
N ALA A 666 -24.08 26.64 -10.15
CA ALA A 666 -22.85 27.38 -9.88
C ALA A 666 -21.64 26.47 -10.15
N LEU A 667 -20.82 26.80 -11.14
CA LEU A 667 -19.69 25.98 -11.57
C LEU A 667 -18.43 26.45 -10.82
N VAL A 668 -17.88 25.60 -9.94
CA VAL A 668 -16.72 25.90 -9.08
C VAL A 668 -15.56 25.00 -9.51
N GLY A 669 -14.54 25.60 -10.13
CA GLY A 669 -13.35 24.89 -10.61
C GLY A 669 -12.09 25.20 -9.81
N VAL A 670 -11.40 24.16 -9.33
CA VAL A 670 -10.16 24.28 -8.56
C VAL A 670 -8.96 23.98 -9.44
N GLY A 671 -8.06 24.96 -9.60
CA GLY A 671 -6.85 24.85 -10.42
C GLY A 671 -7.16 24.35 -11.82
N ALA A 672 -6.82 23.08 -12.10
CA ALA A 672 -7.09 22.45 -13.39
C ALA A 672 -8.58 22.30 -13.72
N GLY A 673 -9.44 22.01 -12.73
CA GLY A 673 -10.88 21.83 -12.92
C GLY A 673 -11.63 23.08 -13.37
N PHE A 674 -11.00 24.25 -13.34
CA PHE A 674 -11.57 25.48 -13.89
C PHE A 674 -11.75 25.46 -15.40
N ALA A 675 -10.94 24.68 -16.13
CA ALA A 675 -11.00 24.60 -17.59
C ALA A 675 -12.38 24.16 -18.14
N PRO A 676 -12.92 22.99 -17.78
CA PRO A 676 -14.27 22.58 -18.24
C PRO A 676 -15.37 23.51 -17.72
N CYS A 677 -15.26 24.05 -16.49
CA CYS A 677 -16.22 25.03 -15.98
C CYS A 677 -16.28 26.30 -16.84
N ALA A 678 -15.13 26.85 -17.24
CA ALA A 678 -15.04 28.06 -18.03
C ALA A 678 -15.54 27.86 -19.47
N LEU A 679 -15.25 26.70 -20.07
CA LEU A 679 -15.73 26.35 -21.40
C LEU A 679 -17.24 26.08 -21.41
N LEU A 680 -17.76 25.35 -20.43
CA LEU A 680 -19.20 25.17 -20.25
C LEU A 680 -19.91 26.51 -20.03
N ALA A 681 -19.34 27.42 -19.23
CA ALA A 681 -19.90 28.76 -19.01
C ALA A 681 -19.87 29.67 -20.25
N ALA A 682 -18.94 29.43 -21.18
CA ALA A 682 -18.77 30.18 -22.43
C ALA A 682 -19.56 29.60 -23.62
N ALA A 683 -19.98 28.33 -23.54
CA ALA A 683 -20.80 27.63 -24.53
C ALA A 683 -22.30 27.58 -24.12
N HIS A 684 -22.56 27.37 -22.83
CA HIS A 684 -23.87 27.12 -22.24
C HIS A 684 -24.18 28.08 -21.07
N PRO A 685 -24.34 29.39 -21.33
CA PRO A 685 -24.69 30.38 -20.30
C PRO A 685 -26.05 30.09 -19.62
N GLU A 686 -26.97 29.43 -20.32
CA GLU A 686 -28.26 28.97 -19.77
C GLU A 686 -28.10 27.91 -18.68
N ARG A 687 -27.09 27.03 -18.79
CA ARG A 687 -26.73 26.01 -17.77
C ARG A 687 -25.92 26.58 -16.60
N THR A 688 -25.47 27.83 -16.70
CA THR A 688 -24.53 28.45 -15.75
C THR A 688 -25.21 29.51 -14.88
N ARG A 689 -25.34 29.28 -13.57
CA ARG A 689 -25.80 30.27 -12.57
C ARG A 689 -24.71 31.29 -12.25
N ALA A 690 -23.48 30.80 -12.07
CA ALA A 690 -22.28 31.56 -11.76
C ALA A 690 -21.04 30.73 -12.13
N LEU A 691 -19.90 31.38 -12.33
CA LEU A 691 -18.61 30.73 -12.55
C LEU A 691 -17.62 31.12 -11.44
N VAL A 692 -16.95 30.14 -10.82
CA VAL A 692 -15.94 30.38 -9.79
C VAL A 692 -14.64 29.68 -10.14
N ALA A 693 -13.55 30.44 -10.10
CA ALA A 693 -12.19 29.94 -10.15
C ALA A 693 -11.58 29.94 -8.74
N ILE A 694 -10.92 28.86 -8.35
CA ILE A 694 -10.09 28.80 -7.14
C ILE A 694 -8.67 28.42 -7.56
N GLY A 695 -7.70 29.32 -7.35
CA GLY A 695 -6.28 29.07 -7.67
C GLY A 695 -5.98 28.85 -9.16
N ALA A 696 -6.80 29.37 -10.08
CA ALA A 696 -6.67 29.10 -11.52
C ALA A 696 -6.00 30.24 -12.31
N ALA A 697 -5.68 29.97 -13.58
CA ALA A 697 -5.12 30.93 -14.54
C ALA A 697 -5.82 30.84 -15.90
N ALA A 698 -5.73 31.89 -16.71
CA ALA A 698 -6.23 31.87 -18.09
C ALA A 698 -5.37 31.00 -19.05
N GLN A 699 -4.08 30.88 -18.75
CA GLN A 699 -3.13 29.94 -19.36
C GLN A 699 -2.03 29.68 -18.33
N MET A 700 -1.86 28.44 -17.85
CA MET A 700 -0.89 28.15 -16.78
C MET A 700 0.55 28.38 -17.22
N SER A 701 0.89 28.03 -18.46
CA SER A 701 2.22 28.15 -19.06
C SER A 701 2.68 29.59 -19.34
N ALA A 702 1.80 30.59 -19.13
CA ALA A 702 2.17 32.00 -19.18
C ALA A 702 2.84 32.49 -17.86
N TRP A 703 2.86 31.67 -16.80
CA TRP A 703 3.28 32.08 -15.46
C TRP A 703 4.55 31.34 -15.00
N PRO A 704 5.71 32.04 -14.92
CA PRO A 704 6.96 31.46 -14.45
C PRO A 704 6.81 30.79 -13.08
N GLY A 705 7.33 29.57 -12.96
CA GLY A 705 7.26 28.78 -11.74
C GLY A 705 5.91 28.13 -11.43
N CYS A 706 4.84 28.39 -12.20
CA CYS A 706 3.54 27.72 -12.03
C CYS A 706 3.70 26.19 -12.15
N LEU A 707 3.27 25.46 -11.11
CA LEU A 707 3.39 23.99 -11.03
C LEU A 707 2.71 23.29 -12.21
N PHE A 708 1.60 23.86 -12.68
CA PHE A 708 0.78 23.32 -13.77
C PHE A 708 1.04 24.00 -15.12
N GLY A 709 2.06 24.87 -15.20
CA GLY A 709 2.45 25.61 -16.42
C GLY A 709 3.67 25.04 -17.15
N LEU A 710 4.16 23.87 -16.74
CA LEU A 710 5.42 23.31 -17.22
C LEU A 710 5.32 22.85 -18.68
N THR A 711 6.24 23.34 -19.52
CA THR A 711 6.36 22.98 -20.95
C THR A 711 7.81 22.65 -21.29
N GLY A 712 8.01 21.92 -22.40
CA GLY A 712 9.34 21.45 -22.81
C GLY A 712 10.02 20.60 -21.73
N GLU A 713 11.31 20.86 -21.48
CA GLU A 713 12.14 20.11 -20.52
C GLU A 713 11.53 20.04 -19.11
N GLY A 714 10.82 21.09 -18.67
CA GLY A 714 10.14 21.10 -17.37
C GLY A 714 8.93 20.15 -17.30
N ALA A 715 8.25 19.91 -18.43
CA ALA A 715 7.18 18.91 -18.50
C ALA A 715 7.75 17.48 -18.45
N ASP A 716 8.93 17.26 -19.04
CA ASP A 716 9.60 15.97 -19.02
C ASP A 716 10.40 15.72 -17.72
N GLU A 717 10.76 16.77 -16.98
CA GLU A 717 11.19 16.68 -15.58
C GLU A 717 10.02 16.33 -14.65
N ALA A 718 8.89 17.04 -14.77
CA ALA A 718 7.68 16.69 -14.05
C ALA A 718 7.25 15.25 -14.36
N GLU A 719 7.24 14.82 -15.62
CA GLU A 719 6.94 13.42 -15.96
C GLU A 719 7.95 12.44 -15.36
N ARG A 720 9.26 12.73 -15.35
CA ARG A 720 10.24 11.88 -14.67
C ARG A 720 9.91 11.76 -13.17
N ALA A 721 9.60 12.85 -12.48
CA ALA A 721 9.19 12.85 -11.08
C ALA A 721 7.88 12.06 -10.84
N LEU A 722 6.88 12.18 -11.73
CA LEU A 722 5.67 11.36 -11.70
C LEU A 722 5.99 9.87 -11.87
N ARG A 723 6.91 9.51 -12.77
CA ARG A 723 7.29 8.11 -13.03
C ARG A 723 8.11 7.50 -11.89
N SER A 724 9.03 8.26 -11.28
CA SER A 724 9.92 7.76 -10.22
C SER A 724 9.32 7.84 -8.82
N GLY A 725 8.38 8.77 -8.59
CA GLY A 725 7.76 9.03 -7.28
C GLY A 725 6.25 8.73 -7.22
N TRP A 726 5.68 7.96 -8.16
CA TRP A 726 4.25 7.63 -8.08
C TRP A 726 3.95 6.81 -6.83
N GLY A 727 3.19 7.39 -5.91
CA GLY A 727 2.92 6.81 -4.60
C GLY A 727 3.62 7.48 -3.43
N GLU A 728 4.47 8.47 -3.67
CA GLU A 728 4.86 9.49 -2.69
C GLU A 728 3.85 10.64 -2.65
N PRO A 729 3.86 11.52 -1.63
CA PRO A 729 2.99 12.70 -1.55
C PRO A 729 3.44 13.81 -2.52
N LEU A 730 3.36 13.55 -3.83
CA LEU A 730 3.88 14.43 -4.87
C LEU A 730 3.29 15.84 -4.82
N PHE A 731 4.19 16.82 -4.95
CA PHE A 731 3.91 18.27 -4.97
C PHE A 731 3.23 18.85 -3.71
N LEU A 732 3.12 18.09 -2.62
CA LEU A 732 2.39 18.51 -1.41
C LEU A 732 2.96 19.82 -0.82
N ASP A 733 4.28 19.98 -0.81
CA ASP A 733 5.01 21.15 -0.30
C ASP A 733 4.71 22.46 -1.09
N ARG A 734 3.99 22.35 -2.23
CA ARG A 734 3.47 23.46 -3.03
C ARG A 734 1.95 23.54 -3.05
N LEU A 735 1.24 22.42 -2.90
CA LEU A 735 -0.22 22.35 -2.96
C LEU A 735 -0.90 22.57 -1.60
N ALA A 736 -0.26 22.12 -0.53
CA ALA A 736 -0.73 22.25 0.85
C ALA A 736 0.44 22.43 1.82
N PRO A 737 1.22 23.54 1.73
CA PRO A 737 2.38 23.75 2.58
C PRO A 737 2.10 23.71 4.09
N SER A 738 0.89 24.06 4.55
CA SER A 738 0.53 24.00 5.97
C SER A 738 0.26 22.58 6.48
N ALA A 739 -0.03 21.63 5.59
CA ALA A 739 -0.22 20.21 5.88
C ALA A 739 0.92 19.32 5.32
N ALA A 740 2.00 19.92 4.82
CA ALA A 740 3.11 19.18 4.23
C ALA A 740 3.82 18.23 5.22
N GLU A 741 3.90 18.61 6.50
CA GLU A 741 4.52 17.80 7.57
C GLU A 741 3.52 16.87 8.29
N ASP A 742 2.22 16.95 7.99
CA ASP A 742 1.23 16.03 8.57
C ASP A 742 1.40 14.63 7.96
N GLY A 743 2.04 13.72 8.70
CA GLY A 743 2.29 12.35 8.27
C GLY A 743 1.02 11.56 7.91
N ALA A 744 -0.15 11.89 8.47
CA ALA A 744 -1.42 11.27 8.07
C ALA A 744 -1.93 11.87 6.76
N PHE A 745 -1.89 13.20 6.60
CA PHE A 745 -2.27 13.85 5.34
C PHE A 745 -1.33 13.50 4.18
N ARG A 746 -0.01 13.37 4.43
CA ARG A 746 0.98 12.84 3.46
C ARG A 746 0.58 11.44 2.98
N ARG A 747 0.28 10.51 3.89
CA ARG A 747 -0.15 9.14 3.52
C ARG A 747 -1.47 9.13 2.76
N PHE A 748 -2.44 9.94 3.18
CA PHE A 748 -3.68 10.13 2.43
C PHE A 748 -3.41 10.64 1.02
N TRP A 749 -2.66 11.74 0.86
CA TRP A 749 -2.40 12.38 -0.43
C TRP A 749 -1.69 11.43 -1.40
N ALA A 750 -0.70 10.69 -0.91
CA ALA A 750 -0.03 9.63 -1.65
C ALA A 750 -0.99 8.53 -2.13
N SER A 751 -1.88 8.04 -1.27
CA SER A 751 -2.93 7.07 -1.64
C SER A 751 -3.96 7.66 -2.60
N TYR A 752 -4.39 8.90 -2.39
CA TYR A 752 -5.37 9.61 -3.20
C TYR A 752 -4.88 9.79 -4.63
N LEU A 753 -3.59 10.09 -4.83
CA LEU A 753 -2.98 10.12 -6.16
C LEU A 753 -2.94 8.72 -6.81
N ARG A 754 -2.54 7.66 -6.10
CA ARG A 754 -2.50 6.29 -6.64
C ARG A 754 -3.88 5.76 -7.02
N LEU A 755 -4.89 6.02 -6.19
CA LEU A 755 -6.28 5.68 -6.47
C LEU A 755 -6.79 6.53 -7.64
N GLY A 756 -6.52 7.83 -7.63
CA GLY A 756 -7.03 8.78 -8.60
C GLY A 756 -6.44 8.68 -10.01
N ALA A 757 -5.20 8.21 -10.21
CA ALA A 757 -4.64 8.05 -11.55
C ALA A 757 -3.52 7.01 -11.67
N SER A 758 -3.25 6.56 -12.89
CA SER A 758 -1.97 5.92 -13.23
C SER A 758 -0.90 6.99 -13.52
N PRO A 759 0.41 6.75 -13.30
CA PRO A 759 1.44 7.78 -13.51
C PRO A 759 1.51 8.25 -14.97
N SER A 760 1.26 7.35 -15.93
CA SER A 760 1.17 7.70 -17.35
C SER A 760 -0.10 8.49 -17.70
N GLY A 761 -1.23 8.26 -17.01
CA GLY A 761 -2.44 9.07 -17.18
C GLY A 761 -2.26 10.48 -16.59
N ALA A 762 -1.74 10.54 -15.36
CA ALA A 762 -1.33 11.75 -14.67
C ALA A 762 -0.41 12.64 -15.53
N ALA A 763 0.62 12.05 -16.17
CA ALA A 763 1.53 12.78 -17.04
C ALA A 763 0.85 13.31 -18.33
N ARG A 764 -0.12 12.59 -18.91
CA ARG A 764 -0.92 13.09 -20.04
C ARG A 764 -1.79 14.28 -19.61
N MET A 765 -2.43 14.20 -18.44
CA MET A 765 -3.26 15.28 -17.91
C MET A 765 -2.46 16.56 -17.64
N LEU A 766 -1.26 16.45 -17.06
CA LEU A 766 -0.39 17.61 -16.83
C LEU A 766 0.09 18.26 -18.14
N ARG A 767 0.47 17.47 -19.15
CA ARG A 767 0.82 18.03 -20.47
C ARG A 767 -0.38 18.70 -21.15
N ALA A 768 -1.56 18.08 -21.10
CA ALA A 768 -2.79 18.65 -21.66
C ALA A 768 -3.17 19.99 -20.98
N HIS A 769 -3.06 20.06 -19.65
CA HIS A 769 -3.38 21.27 -18.91
C HIS A 769 -2.36 22.40 -19.12
N ALA A 770 -1.06 22.09 -19.18
CA ALA A 770 -0.02 23.11 -19.43
C ALA A 770 -0.10 23.70 -20.85
N ALA A 771 -0.62 22.95 -21.83
CA ALA A 771 -0.84 23.41 -23.20
C ALA A 771 -2.09 24.29 -23.38
N LEU A 772 -3.01 24.31 -22.41
CA LEU A 772 -4.32 24.96 -22.55
C LEU A 772 -4.24 26.50 -22.52
N ASP A 773 -5.07 27.13 -23.36
CA ASP A 773 -5.30 28.57 -23.38
C ASP A 773 -6.81 28.89 -23.37
N LEU A 774 -7.31 29.37 -22.23
CA LEU A 774 -8.72 29.76 -22.06
C LEU A 774 -9.01 31.18 -22.54
N ARG A 775 -7.99 32.01 -22.86
CA ARG A 775 -8.16 33.43 -23.22
C ARG A 775 -9.19 33.67 -24.35
N PRO A 776 -9.32 32.82 -25.40
CA PRO A 776 -10.36 32.95 -26.43
C PRO A 776 -11.79 32.65 -25.96
N ALA A 777 -11.97 32.00 -24.81
CA ALA A 777 -13.27 31.62 -24.26
C ALA A 777 -13.77 32.57 -23.15
N LEU A 778 -12.88 33.07 -22.29
CA LEU A 778 -13.24 33.84 -21.09
C LEU A 778 -14.10 35.08 -21.39
N GLY A 779 -13.83 35.78 -22.50
CA GLY A 779 -14.61 36.94 -22.94
C GLY A 779 -16.05 36.63 -23.38
N ARG A 780 -16.43 35.35 -23.50
CA ARG A 780 -17.79 34.89 -23.82
C ARG A 780 -18.60 34.44 -22.60
N VAL A 781 -17.98 34.36 -21.42
CA VAL A 781 -18.67 33.98 -20.18
C VAL A 781 -19.69 35.07 -19.81
N ASN A 782 -20.97 34.70 -19.80
CA ASN A 782 -22.09 35.61 -19.49
C ASN A 782 -22.83 35.17 -18.22
N ALA A 783 -22.09 35.10 -17.12
CA ALA A 783 -22.60 34.75 -15.79
C ALA A 783 -21.79 35.49 -14.70
N PRO A 784 -22.37 35.75 -13.50
CA PRO A 784 -21.64 36.29 -12.37
C PRO A 784 -20.39 35.46 -12.07
N ALA A 785 -19.23 36.11 -12.01
CA ALA A 785 -17.94 35.44 -11.93
C ALA A 785 -17.11 35.87 -10.72
N LEU A 786 -16.42 34.92 -10.11
CA LEU A 786 -15.57 35.12 -8.95
C LEU A 786 -14.25 34.36 -9.13
N VAL A 787 -13.13 35.04 -8.93
CA VAL A 787 -11.80 34.44 -8.90
C VAL A 787 -11.24 34.59 -7.48
N LEU A 788 -11.03 33.45 -6.83
CA LEU A 788 -10.52 33.33 -5.48
C LEU A 788 -9.09 32.80 -5.53
N HIS A 789 -8.18 33.50 -4.85
CA HIS A 789 -6.78 33.09 -4.75
C HIS A 789 -6.29 33.23 -3.31
N ARG A 790 -5.45 32.31 -2.82
CA ARG A 790 -4.67 32.58 -1.59
C ARG A 790 -3.42 33.37 -1.96
N ALA A 791 -3.12 34.43 -1.21
CA ALA A 791 -2.08 35.40 -1.56
C ALA A 791 -0.66 34.78 -1.62
N GLY A 792 -0.41 33.72 -0.86
CA GLY A 792 0.83 32.94 -0.85
C GLY A 792 0.78 31.63 -1.65
N ASP A 793 -0.24 31.40 -2.51
CA ASP A 793 -0.40 30.15 -3.27
C ASP A 793 0.90 29.76 -3.99
N ARG A 794 1.50 28.66 -3.52
CA ARG A 794 2.81 28.17 -3.99
C ARG A 794 2.71 27.27 -5.23
N ALA A 795 1.52 26.90 -5.69
CA ALA A 795 1.33 26.10 -6.91
C ALA A 795 1.00 26.98 -8.12
N VAL A 796 0.11 27.96 -7.97
CA VAL A 796 -0.30 28.91 -9.01
C VAL A 796 -0.20 30.34 -8.44
N PRO A 797 0.64 31.25 -8.99
CA PRO A 797 0.80 32.58 -8.40
C PRO A 797 -0.49 33.42 -8.44
N ALA A 798 -0.80 34.16 -7.36
CA ALA A 798 -1.99 35.02 -7.28
C ALA A 798 -2.08 36.12 -8.37
N ALA A 799 -0.96 36.46 -9.03
CA ALA A 799 -0.96 37.31 -10.20
C ALA A 799 -1.71 36.70 -11.41
N ALA A 800 -1.74 35.37 -11.51
CA ALA A 800 -2.48 34.64 -12.54
C ALA A 800 -4.00 34.70 -12.32
N GLY A 801 -4.45 34.70 -11.05
CA GLY A 801 -5.85 34.97 -10.70
C GLY A 801 -6.28 36.39 -11.10
N ARG A 802 -5.42 37.40 -10.87
CA ARG A 802 -5.69 38.79 -11.28
C ARG A 802 -5.83 38.93 -12.79
N ASP A 803 -4.95 38.29 -13.56
CA ASP A 803 -5.04 38.24 -15.03
C ASP A 803 -6.29 37.50 -15.52
N LEU A 804 -6.63 36.36 -14.90
CA LEU A 804 -7.84 35.59 -15.20
C LEU A 804 -9.11 36.42 -14.96
N ALA A 805 -9.22 37.11 -13.82
CA ALA A 805 -10.36 37.97 -13.51
C ALA A 805 -10.49 39.13 -14.52
N GLY A 806 -9.38 39.75 -14.91
CA GLY A 806 -9.36 40.83 -15.91
C GLY A 806 -9.81 40.42 -17.33
N ARG A 807 -10.01 39.12 -17.59
CA ARG A 807 -10.45 38.56 -18.89
C ARG A 807 -11.90 38.08 -18.90
N ILE A 808 -12.55 38.00 -17.73
CA ILE A 808 -13.95 37.56 -17.61
C ILE A 808 -14.84 38.80 -17.38
N PRO A 809 -15.85 39.07 -18.23
CA PRO A 809 -16.72 40.24 -18.07
C PRO A 809 -17.37 40.33 -16.68
N GLY A 810 -17.05 41.39 -15.94
CA GLY A 810 -17.64 41.66 -14.61
C GLY A 810 -17.18 40.74 -13.48
N ALA A 811 -16.10 39.96 -13.65
CA ALA A 811 -15.59 39.10 -12.58
C ALA A 811 -15.02 39.89 -11.39
N ARG A 812 -15.32 39.40 -10.19
CA ARG A 812 -14.72 39.88 -8.93
C ARG A 812 -13.47 39.07 -8.61
N HIS A 813 -12.35 39.71 -8.31
CA HIS A 813 -11.16 39.07 -7.76
C HIS A 813 -11.11 39.23 -6.24
N VAL A 814 -10.77 38.16 -5.51
CA VAL A 814 -10.60 38.19 -4.05
C VAL A 814 -9.34 37.42 -3.67
N GLU A 815 -8.43 38.08 -2.94
CA GLU A 815 -7.22 37.47 -2.37
C GLU A 815 -7.43 37.21 -0.88
N LEU A 816 -7.26 35.95 -0.49
CA LEU A 816 -7.40 35.47 0.89
C LEU A 816 -6.01 35.20 1.50
N PRO A 817 -5.85 35.28 2.84
CA PRO A 817 -4.60 34.92 3.49
C PRO A 817 -4.29 33.41 3.38
N GLY A 818 -3.00 33.06 3.42
CA GLY A 818 -2.49 31.68 3.44
C GLY A 818 -1.69 31.29 2.19
N ASP A 819 -1.08 30.10 2.26
CA ASP A 819 -0.14 29.56 1.26
C ASP A 819 -0.68 28.34 0.49
N ASP A 820 -1.74 27.71 1.00
CA ASP A 820 -2.28 26.45 0.48
C ASP A 820 -3.12 26.67 -0.78
N HIS A 821 -2.85 25.89 -1.83
CA HIS A 821 -3.63 25.84 -3.06
C HIS A 821 -4.92 25.02 -2.89
N LEU A 822 -4.89 23.94 -2.10
CA LEU A 822 -6.06 23.10 -1.85
C LEU A 822 -7.10 23.86 -0.98
N PRO A 823 -8.36 24.02 -1.43
CA PRO A 823 -9.35 24.85 -0.75
C PRO A 823 -9.82 24.28 0.59
N PHE A 824 -9.71 22.96 0.76
CA PHE A 824 -10.05 22.24 1.99
C PHE A 824 -8.90 22.16 3.00
N VAL A 825 -7.69 22.61 2.65
CA VAL A 825 -6.57 22.76 3.60
C VAL A 825 -6.53 24.19 4.12
N GLY A 826 -6.12 24.37 5.38
CA GLY A 826 -6.20 25.64 6.10
C GLY A 826 -7.64 25.95 6.55
N ASP A 827 -7.98 27.23 6.68
CA ASP A 827 -9.35 27.66 6.96
C ASP A 827 -10.15 27.82 5.64
N PRO A 828 -11.24 27.06 5.42
CA PRO A 828 -12.10 27.20 4.25
C PRO A 828 -13.18 28.28 4.41
N ARG A 829 -13.45 28.75 5.65
CA ARG A 829 -14.63 29.57 5.95
C ARG A 829 -14.65 30.92 5.23
N PRO A 830 -13.51 31.65 5.06
CA PRO A 830 -13.48 32.87 4.25
C PRO A 830 -13.83 32.61 2.77
N LEU A 831 -13.34 31.50 2.20
CA LEU A 831 -13.63 31.08 0.83
C LEU A 831 -15.12 30.75 0.67
N ILE A 832 -15.70 30.01 1.61
CA ILE A 832 -17.13 29.66 1.62
C ILE A 832 -18.02 30.89 1.83
N ALA A 833 -17.60 31.87 2.63
CA ALA A 833 -18.30 33.14 2.78
C ALA A 833 -18.40 33.90 1.45
N GLU A 834 -17.32 33.92 0.65
CA GLU A 834 -17.31 34.58 -0.66
C GLU A 834 -18.13 33.86 -1.72
N LEU A 835 -18.16 32.52 -1.69
CA LEU A 835 -19.10 31.71 -2.49
C LEU A 835 -20.57 32.06 -2.17
N ARG A 836 -20.91 32.13 -0.88
CA ARG A 836 -22.28 32.44 -0.42
C ARG A 836 -22.69 33.88 -0.73
N SER A 837 -21.74 34.81 -0.66
CA SER A 837 -21.93 36.21 -1.07
C SER A 837 -22.29 36.31 -2.56
N LEU A 838 -21.52 35.66 -3.45
CA LEU A 838 -21.80 35.63 -4.89
C LEU A 838 -23.18 35.03 -5.22
N LEU A 839 -23.61 34.02 -4.47
CA LEU A 839 -24.80 33.22 -4.78
C LEU A 839 -26.09 33.72 -4.11
N GLY A 840 -26.01 34.73 -3.23
CA GLY A 840 -27.17 35.34 -2.54
C GLY A 840 -27.67 34.55 -1.32
N VAL A 841 -26.81 33.76 -0.67
CA VAL A 841 -27.19 32.80 0.37
C VAL A 841 -26.83 33.31 1.76
N ALA A 842 -27.82 33.79 2.51
CA ALA A 842 -27.61 34.35 3.85
C ALA A 842 -27.03 33.32 4.84
N ALA A 843 -26.37 33.79 5.90
CA ALA A 843 -25.69 32.95 6.90
C ALA A 843 -26.59 31.84 7.50
N GLY A 844 -27.88 32.14 7.71
CA GLY A 844 -28.90 31.23 8.24
C GLY A 844 -29.54 30.26 7.23
N GLY A 845 -29.04 30.14 6.00
CA GLY A 845 -29.49 29.11 5.03
C GLY A 845 -30.76 29.44 4.24
N SER A 846 -31.43 30.56 4.53
CA SER A 846 -32.49 31.08 3.65
C SER A 846 -31.90 31.85 2.47
N ALA A 847 -32.48 31.67 1.28
CA ALA A 847 -32.12 32.45 0.10
C ALA A 847 -32.71 33.86 0.20
N VAL A 848 -31.92 34.90 -0.11
CA VAL A 848 -32.40 36.28 -0.07
C VAL A 848 -33.30 36.54 -1.29
N SER A 849 -34.61 36.55 -1.06
CA SER A 849 -35.57 36.95 -2.10
C SER A 849 -35.57 38.47 -2.28
N SER A 850 -34.73 38.97 -3.18
CA SER A 850 -35.12 40.02 -4.15
C SER A 850 -33.93 40.46 -5.02
N LEU A 851 -34.12 40.37 -6.34
CA LEU A 851 -33.52 41.27 -7.31
C LEU A 851 -34.43 41.35 -8.55
N ALA A 852 -35.63 41.88 -8.33
CA ALA A 852 -36.47 42.35 -9.43
C ALA A 852 -35.85 43.65 -9.99
N PRO A 853 -35.89 43.89 -11.32
CA PRO A 853 -35.28 45.08 -11.91
C PRO A 853 -36.03 46.34 -11.48
N SER A 854 -35.34 47.26 -10.81
CA SER A 854 -35.88 48.56 -10.39
C SER A 854 -36.03 49.51 -11.59
N THR A 855 -37.20 49.46 -12.24
CA THR A 855 -37.57 50.39 -13.31
C THR A 855 -37.97 51.77 -12.76
N GLU A 856 -37.01 52.53 -12.24
CA GLU A 856 -37.23 53.93 -11.87
C GLU A 856 -36.80 54.89 -12.98
N ARG A 857 -37.80 55.34 -13.76
CA ARG A 857 -37.69 56.60 -14.50
C ARG A 857 -37.84 57.77 -13.53
N ALA A 858 -36.74 58.34 -13.08
CA ALA A 858 -36.71 59.68 -12.50
C ALA A 858 -36.08 60.65 -13.51
N GLY A 859 -36.85 61.63 -13.99
CA GLY A 859 -36.32 62.71 -14.81
C GLY A 859 -35.72 63.82 -13.95
N ALA A 860 -34.62 64.42 -14.41
CA ALA A 860 -34.07 65.67 -13.89
C ALA A 860 -33.88 66.66 -15.05
N ASP A 861 -34.03 67.95 -14.74
CA ASP A 861 -34.42 68.95 -15.73
C ASP A 861 -33.28 69.51 -16.61
N ALA A 862 -33.68 70.27 -17.63
CA ALA A 862 -32.80 70.88 -18.63
C ALA A 862 -31.85 71.94 -18.05
N ALA A 863 -30.56 71.85 -18.40
CA ALA A 863 -29.61 72.94 -18.20
C ALA A 863 -28.41 72.94 -19.19
N SER A 864 -28.67 73.12 -20.50
CA SER A 864 -27.68 73.77 -21.36
C SER A 864 -28.33 74.49 -22.55
N ARG A 865 -27.91 75.76 -22.76
CA ARG A 865 -28.15 76.54 -23.97
C ARG A 865 -26.83 77.20 -24.39
N ARG A 866 -26.11 76.59 -25.34
CA ARG A 866 -25.32 77.24 -26.41
C ARG A 866 -24.61 76.17 -27.24
#